data_AF-A0A353ZGM8-F1
#
_entry.id   AF-A0A353ZGM8-F1
#
_cell.length_a   1.000
_cell.length_b   1.000
_cell.length_c   1.000
_cell.angle_alpha   90.00
_cell.angle_beta   90.00
_cell.angle_gamma   90.00
#
_symmetry.space_group_name_H-M   'P 1'
#
loop_
_entity.id
_entity.type
_entity.pdbx_description
1 polymer ?
#
loop_
_entity_poly.entity_id
_entity_poly.type
_entity_poly.pdbx_seq_one_letter_code
_entity_poly.pdbx_strand_id
1 'polypeptide(L)'
;MLRTTIAPVLVAFLGISLGIVQAQEQRPNRPRRPDDAGGAEQGPGREGPGRPGPGGFGGPMRMPPFLRPLPEADLVSLVAMPEVQKELGLSAEQVQKSQAIVEKLQGDMRSTMEGFDFRETFEIEPEERDKKFAVLRSKQETVGQGAFQDLNKLLEPPQWSRLSELDLQRAGAGALRRPPVAERLKITGEQREKLEGILDQAPPFLPPEVRREIDEQALAVLNDSQKDELKKLQGKSFEFPVAQFGGFPGGPGFGGPGFGGPGGPGGPGFGPGGPGFGGPGGPGFGPPGGGERKLLAQFDLDKNGWLNAEERAEARKGGGGRGGRRGGFGPPGGRREEEPATPGPKVAKSDVQPLTGELYADNVIRTIFIDFETEKWEEELADFYRTDVDVPATVTVDGKTYPMVGIQFRGMSSFGMVGAGHKRSLNVTFDLVDKQQNLLGARTLNLLNSHEDASFLHTVLYSHVAGQYIPTPRANFVRVVINGESWGLYVNTEQFNKDFLARHFSNPKGARWKVPGSPGGRGGLQYLGDDLERYKQIYAIKSKDREESWQALANLTKVLTETPLEQLEAALDPILDVDGALWFLALEATLINGDGYWVRASDYSLFLDAEGRFHILPHDMNETFQVAMGPGMMGGGRGGRGGFGGFGGFGPPGGFPGGPGGGPPGGFGPGGPGPGGDRPRGPEGAEGARPPRPRRPDGNAPPEGERGDRAGRDGPRGEGP
;
A
#
# COMPACT_ATOMS: atom_id res chain seq x y z
N MET A 1 9.80 11.58 -30.76
CA MET A 1 9.98 10.16 -31.18
C MET A 1 9.15 9.18 -30.34
N LEU A 2 8.72 9.49 -29.09
CA LEU A 2 7.79 8.62 -28.35
C LEU A 2 6.33 8.64 -28.86
N ARG A 3 5.85 9.79 -29.40
CA ARG A 3 4.47 9.94 -29.89
C ARG A 3 4.09 9.07 -31.08
N THR A 4 5.04 8.60 -31.89
CA THR A 4 4.74 7.94 -33.16
C THR A 4 5.00 6.43 -33.20
N THR A 5 5.71 5.87 -32.20
CA THR A 5 6.07 4.43 -32.23
C THR A 5 5.77 3.69 -30.93
N ILE A 6 5.67 4.40 -29.79
CA ILE A 6 5.50 3.77 -28.47
C ILE A 6 4.08 4.03 -27.91
N ALA A 7 3.49 5.20 -28.16
CA ALA A 7 2.12 5.50 -27.72
C ALA A 7 1.06 4.50 -28.25
N PRO A 8 1.08 4.03 -29.51
CA PRO A 8 0.13 3.02 -29.98
C PRO A 8 0.36 1.65 -29.33
N VAL A 9 1.60 1.34 -28.94
CA VAL A 9 1.95 0.07 -28.29
C VAL A 9 1.55 0.09 -26.82
N LEU A 10 1.70 1.21 -26.12
CA LEU A 10 1.27 1.36 -24.71
C LEU A 10 -0.25 1.54 -24.58
N VAL A 11 -0.91 2.22 -25.51
CA VAL A 11 -2.38 2.26 -25.60
C VAL A 11 -2.94 0.90 -26.03
N ALA A 12 -2.25 0.17 -26.91
CA ALA A 12 -2.59 -1.23 -27.20
C ALA A 12 -2.29 -2.16 -26.01
N PHE A 13 -1.29 -1.91 -25.17
CA PHE A 13 -1.03 -2.71 -23.96
C PHE A 13 -2.06 -2.42 -22.86
N LEU A 14 -2.47 -1.16 -22.68
CA LEU A 14 -3.62 -0.78 -21.83
C LEU A 14 -4.93 -1.40 -22.36
N GLY A 15 -5.11 -1.44 -23.70
CA GLY A 15 -6.26 -2.08 -24.36
C GLY A 15 -6.21 -3.62 -24.34
N ILE A 16 -5.04 -4.25 -24.41
CA ILE A 16 -4.85 -5.71 -24.31
C ILE A 16 -5.02 -6.17 -22.85
N SER A 17 -4.67 -5.34 -21.87
CA SER A 17 -5.01 -5.60 -20.46
C SER A 17 -6.52 -5.57 -20.21
N LEU A 18 -7.28 -4.69 -20.87
CA LEU A 18 -8.76 -4.76 -20.87
C LEU A 18 -9.28 -5.95 -21.71
N GLY A 19 -8.64 -6.26 -22.83
CA GLY A 19 -9.07 -7.29 -23.78
C GLY A 19 -8.78 -8.74 -23.34
N ILE A 20 -7.72 -9.00 -22.56
CA ILE A 20 -7.43 -10.34 -22.01
C ILE A 20 -8.41 -10.68 -20.87
N VAL A 21 -8.88 -9.66 -20.14
CA VAL A 21 -9.95 -9.81 -19.14
C VAL A 21 -11.29 -10.08 -19.84
N GLN A 22 -11.59 -9.43 -20.97
CA GLN A 22 -12.83 -9.67 -21.73
C GLN A 22 -12.81 -10.94 -22.63
N ALA A 23 -11.65 -11.39 -23.11
CA ALA A 23 -11.54 -12.54 -24.03
C ALA A 23 -11.58 -13.91 -23.33
N GLN A 24 -11.53 -13.96 -21.99
CA GLN A 24 -11.84 -15.19 -21.24
C GLN A 24 -13.34 -15.45 -21.12
N GLU A 25 -14.21 -14.44 -21.34
CA GLU A 25 -15.67 -14.58 -21.20
C GLU A 25 -16.40 -15.03 -22.47
N GLN A 26 -15.76 -15.06 -23.64
CA GLN A 26 -16.44 -15.44 -24.90
C GLN A 26 -15.69 -16.51 -25.69
N ARG A 27 -15.84 -17.78 -25.30
CA ARG A 27 -15.69 -18.92 -26.21
C ARG A 27 -16.98 -19.73 -26.30
N PRO A 28 -17.65 -19.81 -27.47
CA PRO A 28 -18.77 -20.73 -27.64
C PRO A 28 -18.28 -22.17 -27.73
N ASN A 29 -18.95 -23.06 -26.98
CA ASN A 29 -18.75 -24.51 -26.98
C ASN A 29 -18.88 -25.08 -28.41
N ARG A 30 -17.83 -25.77 -28.89
CA ARG A 30 -17.97 -26.73 -30.00
C ARG A 30 -18.31 -28.12 -29.46
N PRO A 31 -19.28 -28.84 -30.03
CA PRO A 31 -19.60 -30.19 -29.60
C PRO A 31 -18.50 -31.18 -30.03
N ARG A 32 -18.13 -32.09 -29.12
CA ARG A 32 -17.26 -33.24 -29.41
C ARG A 32 -18.04 -34.26 -30.27
N ARG A 33 -17.35 -34.87 -31.25
CA ARG A 33 -17.87 -35.98 -32.06
C ARG A 33 -18.06 -37.23 -31.19
N PRO A 34 -19.09 -38.05 -31.45
CA PRO A 34 -19.28 -39.34 -30.83
C PRO A 34 -18.72 -40.43 -31.74
N ASP A 35 -17.51 -40.92 -31.47
CA ASP A 35 -17.01 -42.21 -31.95
C ASP A 35 -15.86 -42.59 -31.01
N ASP A 36 -16.15 -43.48 -30.06
CA ASP A 36 -15.26 -44.51 -29.51
C ASP A 36 -15.99 -45.16 -28.33
N ALA A 37 -17.00 -45.96 -28.69
CA ALA A 37 -17.62 -46.94 -27.82
C ALA A 37 -16.92 -48.29 -28.00
N GLY A 38 -16.55 -48.92 -26.89
CA GLY A 38 -16.12 -50.31 -26.80
C GLY A 38 -15.02 -50.46 -25.75
N GLY A 39 -15.09 -51.34 -24.76
CA GLY A 39 -16.04 -52.37 -24.39
C GLY A 39 -15.56 -52.92 -23.04
N ALA A 40 -16.50 -53.38 -22.22
CA ALA A 40 -16.23 -53.90 -20.90
C ALA A 40 -15.56 -55.29 -20.95
N GLU A 41 -14.66 -55.56 -20.00
CA GLU A 41 -14.55 -56.89 -19.37
C GLU A 41 -13.96 -56.77 -17.96
N GLN A 42 -14.68 -57.33 -16.98
CA GLN A 42 -14.26 -57.46 -15.59
C GLN A 42 -13.59 -58.83 -15.37
N GLY A 43 -12.49 -58.85 -14.62
CA GLY A 43 -11.90 -60.05 -14.02
C GLY A 43 -10.94 -59.68 -12.88
N PRO A 44 -10.84 -60.46 -11.78
CA PRO A 44 -10.63 -59.91 -10.44
C PRO A 44 -9.19 -59.98 -9.91
N GLY A 45 -8.84 -59.00 -9.08
CA GLY A 45 -8.04 -59.15 -7.87
C GLY A 45 -6.52 -59.36 -8.02
N ARG A 46 -5.74 -58.32 -7.70
CA ARG A 46 -4.63 -58.42 -6.74
C ARG A 46 -4.16 -57.05 -6.27
N GLU A 47 -4.17 -56.90 -4.95
CA GLU A 47 -3.70 -55.74 -4.20
C GLU A 47 -2.19 -55.54 -4.32
N GLY A 48 -1.79 -54.27 -4.45
CA GLY A 48 -0.43 -53.78 -4.23
C GLY A 48 -0.45 -52.24 -4.29
N PRO A 49 0.09 -51.50 -3.30
CA PRO A 49 0.03 -50.05 -3.29
C PRO A 49 1.08 -49.49 -4.25
N GLY A 50 0.69 -49.28 -5.50
CA GLY A 50 1.46 -48.53 -6.49
C GLY A 50 1.35 -47.03 -6.21
N ARG A 51 2.49 -46.40 -5.90
CA ARG A 51 2.66 -44.94 -5.88
C ARG A 51 2.21 -44.33 -7.23
N PRO A 52 1.46 -43.22 -7.27
CA PRO A 52 1.31 -42.46 -8.51
C PRO A 52 2.57 -41.61 -8.74
N GLY A 53 3.14 -41.74 -9.94
CA GLY A 53 4.25 -40.91 -10.42
C GLY A 53 3.84 -39.46 -10.73
N PRO A 54 4.82 -38.58 -11.05
CA PRO A 54 4.59 -37.16 -11.21
C PRO A 54 3.99 -36.87 -12.58
N GLY A 55 2.69 -36.56 -12.62
CA GLY A 55 2.01 -36.15 -13.84
C GLY A 55 0.84 -35.21 -13.54
N GLY A 56 0.90 -34.00 -14.11
CA GLY A 56 -0.26 -33.11 -14.27
C GLY A 56 -0.50 -32.10 -13.15
N PHE A 57 0.35 -31.07 -13.04
CA PHE A 57 -0.06 -29.81 -12.40
C PHE A 57 -1.07 -29.11 -13.30
N GLY A 58 -2.35 -29.43 -13.12
CA GLY A 58 -3.47 -28.84 -13.85
C GLY A 58 -4.84 -29.10 -13.22
N GLY A 59 -4.89 -29.49 -11.95
CA GLY A 59 -6.14 -29.56 -11.18
C GLY A 59 -6.35 -28.27 -10.37
N PRO A 60 -7.59 -27.79 -10.20
CA PRO A 60 -7.86 -26.62 -9.38
C PRO A 60 -7.37 -26.85 -7.95
N MET A 61 -6.66 -25.87 -7.40
CA MET A 61 -6.08 -25.92 -6.07
C MET A 61 -7.23 -26.00 -5.04
N ARG A 62 -7.45 -27.19 -4.47
CA ARG A 62 -8.58 -27.43 -3.54
C ARG A 62 -8.28 -26.78 -2.19
N MET A 63 -9.22 -25.97 -1.68
CA MET A 63 -9.08 -25.31 -0.38
C MET A 63 -8.79 -26.33 0.75
N PRO A 64 -7.70 -26.14 1.52
CA PRO A 64 -7.40 -27.00 2.66
C PRO A 64 -8.55 -27.00 3.68
N PRO A 65 -8.93 -28.15 4.27
CA PRO A 65 -10.05 -28.26 5.19
C PRO A 65 -10.02 -27.25 6.36
N PHE A 66 -8.83 -26.84 6.81
CA PHE A 66 -8.67 -25.88 7.91
C PHE A 66 -8.98 -24.43 7.54
N LEU A 67 -8.98 -24.06 6.26
CA LEU A 67 -9.36 -22.72 5.77
C LEU A 67 -10.86 -22.60 5.42
N ARG A 68 -11.64 -23.66 5.62
CA ARG A 68 -13.07 -23.65 5.35
C ARG A 68 -13.82 -22.86 6.43
N PRO A 69 -14.90 -22.12 6.10
CA PRO A 69 -15.72 -21.43 7.09
C PRO A 69 -16.25 -22.37 8.19
N LEU A 70 -16.59 -21.80 9.35
CA LEU A 70 -17.21 -22.50 10.49
C LEU A 70 -18.66 -22.03 10.60
N PRO A 71 -19.64 -22.78 10.05
CA PRO A 71 -21.04 -22.35 9.98
C PRO A 71 -21.63 -21.93 11.35
N GLU A 72 -21.25 -22.63 12.42
CA GLU A 72 -21.71 -22.36 13.78
C GLU A 72 -21.16 -21.04 14.33
N ALA A 73 -19.95 -20.64 13.94
CA ALA A 73 -19.32 -19.37 14.36
C ALA A 73 -19.82 -18.17 13.53
N ASP A 74 -20.25 -18.40 12.29
CA ASP A 74 -20.81 -17.36 11.41
C ASP A 74 -22.14 -16.82 11.96
N LEU A 75 -22.99 -17.69 12.51
CA LEU A 75 -24.26 -17.33 13.15
C LEU A 75 -24.06 -16.44 14.38
N VAL A 76 -23.08 -16.76 15.22
CA VAL A 76 -22.72 -15.94 16.39
C VAL A 76 -22.20 -14.57 15.94
N SER A 77 -21.43 -14.53 14.86
CA SER A 77 -20.91 -13.28 14.29
C SER A 77 -22.00 -12.40 13.65
N LEU A 78 -23.07 -13.01 13.12
CA LEU A 78 -24.24 -12.31 12.58
C LEU A 78 -25.03 -11.58 13.67
N VAL A 79 -25.27 -12.24 14.81
CA VAL A 79 -26.00 -11.63 15.93
C VAL A 79 -25.22 -10.49 16.58
N ALA A 80 -23.90 -10.41 16.37
CA ALA A 80 -23.09 -9.29 16.86
C ALA A 80 -23.39 -7.95 16.15
N MET A 81 -24.03 -7.97 14.97
CA MET A 81 -24.29 -6.77 14.17
C MET A 81 -25.49 -5.98 14.72
N PRO A 82 -25.37 -4.67 15.01
CA PRO A 82 -26.48 -3.86 15.53
C PRO A 82 -27.74 -3.89 14.65
N GLU A 83 -27.56 -3.95 13.33
CA GLU A 83 -28.63 -4.00 12.33
C GLU A 83 -29.38 -5.33 12.40
N VAL A 84 -28.65 -6.43 12.58
CA VAL A 84 -29.23 -7.77 12.79
C VAL A 84 -29.93 -7.83 14.15
N GLN A 85 -29.33 -7.29 15.20
CA GLN A 85 -29.97 -7.22 16.54
C GLN A 85 -31.30 -6.46 16.48
N LYS A 86 -31.35 -5.36 15.72
CA LYS A 86 -32.56 -4.57 15.49
C LYS A 86 -33.60 -5.34 14.66
N GLU A 87 -33.17 -6.02 13.60
CA GLU A 87 -34.05 -6.86 12.75
C GLU A 87 -34.64 -8.04 13.52
N LEU A 88 -33.87 -8.65 14.42
CA LEU A 88 -34.31 -9.73 15.30
C LEU A 88 -35.15 -9.23 16.50
N GLY A 89 -35.21 -7.91 16.72
CA GLY A 89 -35.91 -7.32 17.85
C GLY A 89 -35.37 -7.79 19.21
N LEU A 90 -34.05 -7.92 19.35
CA LEU A 90 -33.44 -8.38 20.60
C LEU A 90 -33.67 -7.37 21.74
N SER A 91 -33.99 -7.88 22.93
CA SER A 91 -34.03 -7.05 24.15
C SER A 91 -32.63 -6.57 24.53
N ALA A 92 -32.53 -5.49 25.33
CA ALA A 92 -31.24 -5.01 25.82
C ALA A 92 -30.44 -6.09 26.58
N GLU A 93 -31.14 -6.97 27.30
CA GLU A 93 -30.53 -8.10 28.00
C GLU A 93 -30.03 -9.18 27.02
N GLN A 94 -30.78 -9.47 25.95
CA GLN A 94 -30.35 -10.40 24.91
C GLN A 94 -29.14 -9.85 24.13
N VAL A 95 -29.10 -8.55 23.84
CA VAL A 95 -27.95 -7.90 23.21
C VAL A 95 -26.69 -8.08 24.08
N GLN A 96 -26.77 -7.77 25.36
CA GLN A 96 -25.64 -7.92 26.29
C GLN A 96 -25.16 -9.38 26.39
N LYS A 97 -26.08 -10.34 26.49
CA LYS A 97 -25.74 -11.77 26.54
C LYS A 97 -25.13 -12.27 25.23
N SER A 98 -25.62 -11.79 24.09
CA SER A 98 -25.07 -12.14 22.78
C SER A 98 -23.63 -11.62 22.60
N GLN A 99 -23.33 -10.41 23.11
CA GLN A 99 -21.98 -9.86 23.12
C GLN A 99 -21.04 -10.71 23.98
N ALA A 100 -21.49 -11.16 25.15
CA ALA A 100 -20.70 -12.05 26.00
C ALA A 100 -20.39 -13.40 25.31
N ILE A 101 -21.34 -13.94 24.53
CA ILE A 101 -21.13 -15.17 23.73
C ILE A 101 -20.08 -14.91 22.64
N VAL A 102 -20.12 -13.76 21.97
CA VAL A 102 -19.13 -13.36 20.96
C VAL A 102 -17.74 -13.20 21.57
N GLU A 103 -17.62 -12.51 22.71
CA GLU A 103 -16.35 -12.33 23.41
C GLU A 103 -15.76 -13.67 23.87
N LYS A 104 -16.60 -14.55 24.41
CA LYS A 104 -16.21 -15.91 24.80
C LYS A 104 -15.74 -16.73 23.59
N LEU A 105 -16.49 -16.69 22.48
CA LEU A 105 -16.11 -17.36 21.23
C LEU A 105 -14.75 -16.86 20.72
N GLN A 106 -14.50 -15.55 20.74
CA GLN A 106 -13.21 -14.98 20.33
C GLN A 106 -12.05 -15.40 21.25
N GLY A 107 -12.29 -15.45 22.56
CA GLY A 107 -11.31 -15.92 23.55
C GLY A 107 -11.00 -17.41 23.39
N ASP A 108 -12.03 -18.24 23.29
CA ASP A 108 -11.90 -19.69 23.12
C ASP A 108 -11.26 -20.04 21.75
N MET A 109 -11.61 -19.32 20.68
CA MET A 109 -10.96 -19.49 19.37
C MET A 109 -9.46 -19.13 19.44
N ARG A 110 -9.10 -18.08 20.17
CA ARG A 110 -7.70 -17.73 20.41
C ARG A 110 -6.96 -18.82 21.18
N SER A 111 -7.57 -19.40 22.21
CA SER A 111 -6.96 -20.48 22.98
C SER A 111 -6.80 -21.78 22.18
N THR A 112 -7.67 -22.06 21.20
CA THR A 112 -7.43 -23.20 20.28
C THR A 112 -6.16 -23.05 19.45
N MET A 113 -5.70 -21.81 19.22
CA MET A 113 -4.52 -21.45 18.44
C MET A 113 -3.26 -21.27 19.30
N GLU A 114 -3.39 -21.21 20.63
CA GLU A 114 -2.25 -21.07 21.53
C GLU A 114 -1.34 -22.31 21.44
N GLY A 115 -0.06 -22.08 21.14
CA GLY A 115 0.93 -23.13 20.95
C GLY A 115 0.89 -23.83 19.58
N PHE A 116 0.04 -23.39 18.64
CA PHE A 116 0.07 -23.89 17.27
C PHE A 116 1.04 -23.07 16.41
N ASP A 117 2.23 -23.61 16.17
CA ASP A 117 3.23 -22.99 15.29
C ASP A 117 2.96 -23.37 13.82
N PHE A 118 2.43 -22.41 13.06
CA PHE A 118 2.18 -22.58 11.62
C PHE A 118 3.46 -22.84 10.84
N ARG A 119 4.59 -22.21 11.23
CA ARG A 119 5.86 -22.33 10.52
C ARG A 119 6.44 -23.74 10.65
N GLU A 120 6.49 -24.28 11.86
CA GLU A 120 6.88 -25.67 12.08
C GLU A 120 5.93 -26.65 11.39
N THR A 121 4.63 -26.33 11.36
CA THR A 121 3.61 -27.19 10.74
C THR A 121 3.70 -27.22 9.21
N PHE A 122 4.25 -26.20 8.56
CA PHE A 122 4.54 -26.21 7.12
C PHE A 122 5.92 -26.83 6.77
N GLU A 123 6.78 -27.07 7.76
CA GLU A 123 8.10 -27.70 7.61
C GLU A 123 8.10 -29.22 7.84
N ILE A 124 6.98 -29.81 8.31
CA ILE A 124 6.80 -31.26 8.52
C ILE A 124 6.15 -31.97 7.32
N GLU A 125 6.27 -33.30 7.31
CA GLU A 125 5.70 -34.15 6.26
C GLU A 125 4.19 -33.92 6.06
N PRO A 126 3.68 -33.93 4.81
CA PRO A 126 2.30 -33.58 4.49
C PRO A 126 1.23 -34.33 5.30
N GLU A 127 1.41 -35.62 5.56
CA GLU A 127 0.45 -36.41 6.35
C GLU A 127 0.41 -36.00 7.83
N GLU A 128 1.55 -35.61 8.41
CA GLU A 128 1.60 -35.16 9.80
C GLU A 128 1.05 -33.73 9.95
N ARG A 129 1.30 -32.88 8.96
CA ARG A 129 0.69 -31.56 8.83
C ARG A 129 -0.83 -31.66 8.80
N ASP A 130 -1.38 -32.55 7.97
CA ASP A 130 -2.82 -32.71 7.83
C ASP A 130 -3.47 -33.25 9.12
N LYS A 131 -2.78 -34.13 9.86
CA LYS A 131 -3.22 -34.57 11.20
C LYS A 131 -3.22 -33.43 12.21
N LYS A 132 -2.20 -32.57 12.23
CA LYS A 132 -2.14 -31.39 13.13
C LYS A 132 -3.27 -30.40 12.81
N PHE A 133 -3.53 -30.13 11.53
CA PHE A 133 -4.64 -29.27 11.13
C PHE A 133 -6.01 -29.89 11.41
N ALA A 134 -6.17 -31.21 11.29
CA ALA A 134 -7.40 -31.90 11.67
C ALA A 134 -7.70 -31.77 13.17
N VAL A 135 -6.68 -31.88 14.02
CA VAL A 135 -6.81 -31.67 15.47
C VAL A 135 -7.18 -30.23 15.80
N LEU A 136 -6.50 -29.25 15.19
CA LEU A 136 -6.84 -27.83 15.34
C LEU A 136 -8.28 -27.57 14.92
N ARG A 137 -8.69 -28.12 13.78
CA ARG A 137 -10.05 -27.97 13.25
C ARG A 137 -11.10 -28.54 14.19
N SER A 138 -10.90 -29.74 14.72
CA SER A 138 -11.83 -30.36 15.67
C SER A 138 -12.01 -29.54 16.95
N LYS A 139 -10.93 -28.90 17.44
CA LYS A 139 -11.01 -27.97 18.57
C LYS A 139 -11.85 -26.73 18.23
N GLN A 140 -11.62 -26.13 17.06
CA GLN A 140 -12.40 -24.96 16.60
C GLN A 140 -13.87 -25.30 16.40
N GLU A 141 -14.19 -26.46 15.84
CA GLU A 141 -15.57 -26.93 15.69
C GLU A 141 -16.25 -27.11 17.04
N THR A 142 -15.55 -27.66 18.03
CA THR A 142 -16.07 -27.81 19.40
C THR A 142 -16.39 -26.45 20.04
N VAL A 143 -15.48 -25.48 19.89
CA VAL A 143 -15.70 -24.11 20.39
C VAL A 143 -16.86 -23.43 19.68
N GLY A 144 -16.95 -23.55 18.36
CA GLY A 144 -18.07 -23.02 17.56
C GLY A 144 -19.41 -23.62 17.97
N GLN A 145 -19.48 -24.94 18.18
CA GLN A 145 -20.68 -25.63 18.65
C GLN A 145 -21.12 -25.17 20.05
N GLY A 146 -20.16 -24.91 20.96
CA GLY A 146 -20.47 -24.37 22.28
C GLY A 146 -21.13 -23.00 22.21
N ALA A 147 -20.54 -22.07 21.43
CA ALA A 147 -21.11 -20.74 21.22
C ALA A 147 -22.48 -20.78 20.53
N PHE A 148 -22.67 -21.71 19.58
CA PHE A 148 -23.96 -21.95 18.94
C PHE A 148 -25.04 -22.42 19.93
N GLN A 149 -24.71 -23.34 20.85
CA GLN A 149 -25.67 -23.81 21.86
C GLN A 149 -26.06 -22.70 22.83
N ASP A 150 -25.11 -21.85 23.21
CA ASP A 150 -25.38 -20.69 24.07
C ASP A 150 -26.29 -19.68 23.37
N LEU A 151 -26.07 -19.44 22.07
CA LEU A 151 -26.92 -18.58 21.26
C LEU A 151 -28.34 -19.17 21.08
N ASN A 152 -28.46 -20.48 20.87
CA ASN A 152 -29.75 -21.15 20.71
C ASN A 152 -30.60 -21.15 22.00
N LYS A 153 -29.97 -21.06 23.18
CA LYS A 153 -30.69 -20.89 24.46
C LYS A 153 -31.13 -19.44 24.69
N LEU A 154 -30.49 -18.48 24.02
CA LEU A 154 -30.71 -17.05 24.20
C LEU A 154 -31.85 -16.50 23.33
N LEU A 155 -31.99 -17.02 22.11
CA LEU A 155 -32.94 -16.53 21.12
C LEU A 155 -34.27 -17.28 21.19
N GLU A 156 -35.37 -16.55 21.07
CA GLU A 156 -36.70 -17.13 20.96
C GLU A 156 -36.92 -17.77 19.57
N PRO A 157 -37.86 -18.73 19.43
CA PRO A 157 -38.08 -19.41 18.14
C PRO A 157 -38.29 -18.49 16.93
N PRO A 158 -39.04 -17.36 17.01
CA PRO A 158 -39.17 -16.43 15.90
C PRO A 158 -37.84 -15.71 15.55
N GLN A 159 -37.05 -15.36 16.55
CA GLN A 159 -35.74 -14.71 16.38
C GLN A 159 -34.75 -15.68 15.74
N TRP A 160 -34.78 -16.95 16.16
CA TRP A 160 -33.96 -18.00 15.58
C TRP A 160 -34.30 -18.28 14.10
N SER A 161 -35.60 -18.32 13.78
CA SER A 161 -36.06 -18.49 12.40
C SER A 161 -35.55 -17.34 11.53
N ARG A 162 -35.67 -16.10 11.99
CA ARG A 162 -35.19 -14.93 11.23
C ARG A 162 -33.67 -14.90 11.11
N LEU A 163 -32.93 -15.25 12.16
CA LEU A 163 -31.46 -15.33 12.09
C LEU A 163 -31.01 -16.38 11.07
N SER A 164 -31.70 -17.52 10.99
CA SER A 164 -31.41 -18.57 10.01
C SER A 164 -31.64 -18.08 8.58
N GLU A 165 -32.72 -17.32 8.33
CA GLU A 165 -32.97 -16.67 7.04
C GLU A 165 -31.85 -15.69 6.65
N LEU A 166 -31.41 -14.85 7.60
CA LEU A 166 -30.34 -13.87 7.39
C LEU A 166 -28.99 -14.56 7.08
N ASP A 167 -28.67 -15.63 7.79
CA ASP A 167 -27.47 -16.42 7.55
C ASP A 167 -27.48 -17.09 6.17
N LEU A 168 -28.64 -17.59 5.71
CA LEU A 168 -28.81 -18.09 4.35
C LEU A 168 -28.63 -17.01 3.28
N GLN A 169 -29.09 -15.78 3.54
CA GLN A 169 -28.90 -14.65 2.64
C GLN A 169 -27.42 -14.22 2.57
N ARG A 170 -26.71 -14.22 3.70
CA ARG A 170 -25.28 -13.85 3.76
C ARG A 170 -24.36 -14.91 3.18
N ALA A 171 -24.64 -16.20 3.42
CA ALA A 171 -23.79 -17.30 2.98
C ALA A 171 -23.80 -17.51 1.45
N GLY A 172 -24.82 -17.00 0.75
CA GLY A 172 -24.96 -17.15 -0.71
C GLY A 172 -25.03 -18.62 -1.11
N ALA A 173 -24.36 -18.99 -2.21
CA ALA A 173 -24.33 -20.40 -2.63
C ALA A 173 -23.54 -21.32 -1.68
N GLY A 174 -22.73 -20.75 -0.77
CA GLY A 174 -22.07 -21.49 0.31
C GLY A 174 -23.07 -22.18 1.25
N ALA A 175 -24.30 -21.66 1.36
CA ALA A 175 -25.37 -22.28 2.15
C ALA A 175 -25.75 -23.68 1.64
N LEU A 176 -25.59 -23.96 0.34
CA LEU A 176 -25.99 -25.22 -0.30
C LEU A 176 -25.16 -26.43 0.18
N ARG A 177 -24.00 -26.18 0.79
CA ARG A 177 -23.14 -27.21 1.40
C ARG A 177 -23.56 -27.61 2.80
N ARG A 178 -24.41 -26.81 3.45
CA ARG A 178 -24.80 -27.04 4.84
C ARG A 178 -25.79 -28.19 4.91
N PRO A 179 -25.58 -29.22 5.76
CA PRO A 179 -26.43 -30.40 5.82
C PRO A 179 -27.94 -30.10 5.94
N PRO A 180 -28.39 -29.16 6.80
CA PRO A 180 -29.83 -28.86 6.93
C PRO A 180 -30.46 -28.27 5.66
N VAL A 181 -29.69 -27.50 4.91
CA VAL A 181 -30.12 -26.87 3.66
C VAL A 181 -30.12 -27.90 2.54
N ALA A 182 -29.06 -28.70 2.44
CA ALA A 182 -28.93 -29.76 1.44
C ALA A 182 -30.03 -30.83 1.59
N GLU A 183 -30.38 -31.22 2.81
CA GLU A 183 -31.46 -32.16 3.11
C GLU A 183 -32.83 -31.59 2.72
N ARG A 184 -33.10 -30.32 3.06
CA ARG A 184 -34.37 -29.68 2.76
C ARG A 184 -34.57 -29.42 1.26
N LEU A 185 -33.49 -29.07 0.56
CA LEU A 185 -33.47 -28.94 -0.90
C LEU A 185 -33.35 -30.29 -1.62
N LYS A 186 -33.22 -31.40 -0.90
CA LYS A 186 -33.03 -32.76 -1.46
C LYS A 186 -31.91 -32.78 -2.52
N ILE A 187 -30.78 -32.13 -2.22
CA ILE A 187 -29.61 -32.08 -3.11
C ILE A 187 -29.12 -33.50 -3.34
N THR A 188 -29.08 -33.92 -4.61
CA THR A 188 -28.63 -35.26 -5.01
C THR A 188 -27.12 -35.42 -4.83
N GLY A 189 -26.62 -36.65 -4.79
CA GLY A 189 -25.17 -36.92 -4.73
C GLY A 189 -24.39 -36.28 -5.89
N GLU A 190 -24.96 -36.30 -7.10
CA GLU A 190 -24.37 -35.67 -8.28
C GLU A 190 -24.34 -34.14 -8.18
N GLN A 191 -25.43 -33.53 -7.68
CA GLN A 191 -25.47 -32.08 -7.44
C GLN A 191 -24.48 -31.66 -6.36
N ARG A 192 -24.33 -32.48 -5.31
CA ARG A 192 -23.35 -32.24 -4.24
C ARG A 192 -21.93 -32.21 -4.79
N GLU A 193 -21.56 -33.18 -5.63
CA GLU A 193 -20.22 -33.23 -6.24
C GLU A 193 -19.95 -32.01 -7.15
N LYS A 194 -20.94 -31.59 -7.94
CA LYS A 194 -20.84 -30.37 -8.77
C LYS A 194 -20.71 -29.10 -7.93
N LEU A 195 -21.52 -28.97 -6.87
CA LEU A 195 -21.44 -27.85 -5.92
C LEU A 195 -20.11 -27.84 -5.16
N GLU A 196 -19.57 -29.00 -4.80
CA GLU A 196 -18.23 -29.12 -4.22
C GLU A 196 -17.17 -28.61 -5.20
N GLY A 197 -17.21 -29.05 -6.46
CA GLY A 197 -16.28 -28.59 -7.50
C GLY A 197 -16.31 -27.09 -7.74
N ILE A 198 -17.49 -26.46 -7.79
CA ILE A 198 -17.66 -25.01 -8.05
C ILE A 198 -17.19 -24.19 -6.84
N LEU A 199 -17.66 -24.54 -5.64
CA LEU A 199 -17.43 -23.73 -4.45
C LEU A 199 -16.05 -23.98 -3.80
N ASP A 200 -15.32 -25.05 -4.16
CA ASP A 200 -13.93 -25.31 -3.71
C ASP A 200 -12.90 -24.54 -4.56
N GLN A 201 -13.31 -23.99 -5.70
CA GLN A 201 -12.48 -23.11 -6.55
C GLN A 201 -12.41 -21.68 -6.01
N ALA A 202 -13.14 -21.36 -4.94
CA ALA A 202 -13.19 -20.03 -4.34
C ALA A 202 -12.17 -19.86 -3.20
N PRO A 203 -11.05 -19.13 -3.38
CA PRO A 203 -10.20 -18.70 -2.27
C PRO A 203 -10.95 -17.72 -1.33
N PRO A 204 -10.48 -17.53 -0.09
CA PRO A 204 -11.22 -16.79 0.93
C PRO A 204 -11.29 -15.27 0.71
N PHE A 205 -10.68 -14.74 -0.38
CA PHE A 205 -10.57 -13.31 -0.68
C PHE A 205 -10.93 -12.97 -2.13
N LEU A 206 -12.01 -13.55 -2.66
CA LEU A 206 -12.45 -13.22 -4.02
C LEU A 206 -13.08 -11.81 -4.13
N PRO A 207 -12.81 -11.08 -5.23
CA PRO A 207 -13.57 -9.89 -5.60
C PRO A 207 -15.08 -10.19 -5.67
N PRO A 208 -15.96 -9.22 -5.32
CA PRO A 208 -17.42 -9.42 -5.32
C PRO A 208 -18.00 -9.93 -6.64
N GLU A 209 -17.38 -9.57 -7.76
CA GLU A 209 -17.79 -9.93 -9.11
C GLU A 209 -17.56 -11.42 -9.37
N VAL A 210 -16.39 -11.93 -8.99
CA VAL A 210 -16.06 -13.37 -9.07
C VAL A 210 -16.92 -14.18 -8.10
N ARG A 211 -17.25 -13.61 -6.93
CA ARG A 211 -18.15 -14.28 -5.98
C ARG A 211 -19.57 -14.43 -6.55
N ARG A 212 -20.09 -13.41 -7.24
CA ARG A 212 -21.38 -13.48 -7.94
C ARG A 212 -21.40 -14.54 -9.02
N GLU A 213 -20.34 -14.61 -9.83
CA GLU A 213 -20.22 -15.61 -10.89
C GLU A 213 -20.26 -17.04 -10.31
N ILE A 214 -19.54 -17.28 -9.21
CA ILE A 214 -19.54 -18.58 -8.51
C ILE A 214 -20.91 -18.89 -7.91
N ASP A 215 -21.57 -17.90 -7.31
CA ASP A 215 -22.92 -18.06 -6.77
C ASP A 215 -23.94 -18.38 -7.88
N GLU A 216 -23.85 -17.74 -9.05
CA GLU A 216 -24.68 -18.02 -10.23
C GLU A 216 -24.43 -19.42 -10.78
N GLN A 217 -23.17 -19.82 -10.92
CA GLN A 217 -22.79 -21.16 -11.36
C GLN A 217 -23.31 -22.24 -10.40
N ALA A 218 -23.21 -22.01 -9.09
CA ALA A 218 -23.71 -22.94 -8.09
C ALA A 218 -25.25 -23.01 -8.07
N LEU A 219 -25.94 -21.87 -8.23
CA LEU A 219 -27.40 -21.84 -8.36
C LEU A 219 -27.89 -22.52 -9.64
N ALA A 220 -27.09 -22.52 -10.72
CA ALA A 220 -27.42 -23.23 -11.96
C ALA A 220 -27.43 -24.77 -11.81
N VAL A 221 -26.79 -25.31 -10.77
CA VAL A 221 -26.83 -26.75 -10.44
C VAL A 221 -28.19 -27.18 -9.88
N LEU A 222 -28.97 -26.22 -9.34
CA LEU A 222 -30.28 -26.46 -8.76
C LEU A 222 -31.39 -26.47 -9.84
N ASN A 223 -32.37 -27.34 -9.68
CA ASN A 223 -33.60 -27.29 -10.47
C ASN A 223 -34.56 -26.19 -9.96
N ASP A 224 -35.60 -25.89 -10.73
CA ASP A 224 -36.52 -24.78 -10.41
C ASP A 224 -37.25 -24.99 -9.08
N SER A 225 -37.65 -26.23 -8.76
CA SER A 225 -38.27 -26.55 -7.47
C SER A 225 -37.31 -26.32 -6.29
N GLN A 226 -36.01 -26.55 -6.47
CA GLN A 226 -34.98 -26.32 -5.46
C GLN A 226 -34.68 -24.82 -5.31
N LYS A 227 -34.65 -24.06 -6.41
CA LYS A 227 -34.51 -22.59 -6.38
C LYS A 227 -35.68 -21.92 -5.67
N ASP A 228 -36.90 -22.40 -5.91
CA ASP A 228 -38.10 -21.89 -5.24
C ASP A 228 -38.11 -22.21 -3.75
N GLU A 229 -37.69 -23.42 -3.36
CA GLU A 229 -37.56 -23.79 -1.95
C GLU A 229 -36.43 -23.00 -1.26
N LEU A 230 -35.31 -22.74 -1.95
CA LEU A 230 -34.23 -21.88 -1.45
C LEU A 230 -34.71 -20.44 -1.22
N LYS A 231 -35.50 -19.87 -2.13
CA LYS A 231 -36.10 -18.54 -1.95
C LYS A 231 -37.06 -18.49 -0.77
N LYS A 232 -37.87 -19.54 -0.55
CA LYS A 232 -38.74 -19.64 0.63
C LYS A 232 -37.92 -19.71 1.92
N LEU A 233 -36.80 -20.42 1.89
CA LEU A 233 -35.87 -20.54 3.02
C LEU A 233 -35.13 -19.25 3.34
N GLN A 234 -34.85 -18.42 2.34
CA GLN A 234 -34.20 -17.11 2.53
C GLN A 234 -35.15 -16.06 3.13
N GLY A 235 -36.47 -16.26 3.04
CA GLY A 235 -37.43 -15.35 3.65
C GLY A 235 -37.35 -13.93 3.09
N LYS A 236 -37.68 -12.94 3.93
CA LYS A 236 -37.68 -11.52 3.51
C LYS A 236 -36.25 -11.02 3.31
N SER A 237 -35.97 -10.41 2.16
CA SER A 237 -34.66 -9.81 1.87
C SER A 237 -34.24 -8.79 2.93
N PHE A 238 -32.98 -8.81 3.31
CA PHE A 238 -32.36 -7.91 4.27
C PHE A 238 -31.10 -7.29 3.67
N GLU A 239 -31.01 -5.96 3.72
CA GLU A 239 -29.80 -5.24 3.32
C GLU A 239 -28.81 -5.24 4.49
N PHE A 240 -27.79 -6.09 4.40
CA PHE A 240 -26.70 -6.08 5.37
C PHE A 240 -25.93 -4.75 5.29
N PRO A 241 -25.46 -4.18 6.40
CA PRO A 241 -24.60 -2.99 6.35
C PRO A 241 -23.34 -3.29 5.51
N VAL A 242 -22.94 -2.34 4.65
CA VAL A 242 -21.67 -2.43 3.93
C VAL A 242 -20.57 -2.47 4.99
N ALA A 243 -19.81 -3.56 5.07
CA ALA A 243 -18.73 -3.65 6.04
C ALA A 243 -17.71 -2.52 5.82
N GLN A 244 -17.61 -1.59 6.78
CA GLN A 244 -16.40 -0.76 6.95
C GLN A 244 -15.26 -1.74 7.27
N PHE A 245 -14.32 -1.90 6.34
CA PHE A 245 -13.30 -2.92 6.45
C PHE A 245 -12.36 -2.63 7.64
N GLY A 246 -12.49 -3.45 8.68
CA GLY A 246 -11.73 -3.37 9.93
C GLY A 246 -11.95 -4.60 10.81
N GLY A 247 -11.55 -5.77 10.29
CA GLY A 247 -11.58 -7.05 11.01
C GLY A 247 -12.37 -8.13 10.27
N PHE A 248 -11.72 -9.23 9.87
CA PHE A 248 -12.41 -10.44 9.42
C PHE A 248 -12.81 -11.29 10.64
N PRO A 249 -13.95 -12.02 10.61
CA PRO A 249 -14.21 -13.07 9.64
C PRO A 249 -15.59 -13.03 8.91
N GLY A 250 -15.59 -13.48 7.64
CA GLY A 250 -16.76 -13.77 6.81
C GLY A 250 -17.33 -12.60 5.99
N GLY A 251 -17.09 -12.57 4.66
CA GLY A 251 -17.73 -11.63 3.70
C GLY A 251 -19.25 -11.83 3.53
N PRO A 252 -19.97 -11.32 2.49
CA PRO A 252 -19.54 -10.59 1.28
C PRO A 252 -20.43 -9.35 0.91
N GLY A 253 -20.01 -8.59 -0.13
CA GLY A 253 -20.87 -8.13 -1.24
C GLY A 253 -21.87 -6.98 -1.05
N PHE A 254 -21.71 -5.93 -1.87
CA PHE A 254 -22.82 -5.13 -2.39
C PHE A 254 -22.72 -5.11 -3.91
N GLY A 255 -23.85 -5.28 -4.58
CA GLY A 255 -24.00 -4.80 -5.95
C GLY A 255 -25.46 -4.46 -6.25
N GLY A 256 -25.66 -3.55 -7.19
CA GLY A 256 -26.93 -3.37 -7.91
C GLY A 256 -26.91 -4.14 -9.25
N PRO A 257 -27.81 -3.85 -10.23
CA PRO A 257 -28.95 -2.90 -10.24
C PRO A 257 -30.27 -3.39 -10.94
N GLY A 258 -31.40 -2.66 -10.77
CA GLY A 258 -32.46 -2.52 -11.81
C GLY A 258 -33.96 -2.56 -11.39
N PHE A 259 -34.70 -1.46 -11.62
CA PHE A 259 -35.97 -1.32 -12.40
C PHE A 259 -36.71 0.01 -12.08
N GLY A 260 -37.00 0.84 -13.10
CA GLY A 260 -37.63 2.20 -13.06
C GLY A 260 -39.16 2.20 -12.84
N GLY A 261 -39.79 3.26 -12.31
CA GLY A 261 -40.16 4.61 -12.86
C GLY A 261 -41.62 4.93 -12.40
N PRO A 262 -42.34 6.04 -12.74
CA PRO A 262 -42.00 7.36 -13.31
C PRO A 262 -42.69 8.61 -12.61
N GLY A 263 -42.23 9.84 -12.94
CA GLY A 263 -42.96 11.15 -12.90
C GLY A 263 -43.25 11.80 -11.53
N GLY A 264 -42.77 13.00 -11.17
CA GLY A 264 -42.90 14.36 -11.76
C GLY A 264 -43.54 15.32 -10.70
N PRO A 265 -43.72 16.64 -10.92
CA PRO A 265 -42.73 17.74 -10.90
C PRO A 265 -43.05 18.86 -9.87
N GLY A 266 -42.09 19.76 -9.57
CA GLY A 266 -42.36 21.13 -9.08
C GLY A 266 -41.45 21.69 -7.98
N GLY A 267 -40.59 22.68 -8.31
CA GLY A 267 -39.86 23.54 -7.35
C GLY A 267 -40.74 24.67 -6.76
N PRO A 268 -40.24 25.88 -6.43
CA PRO A 268 -38.86 26.37 -6.21
C PRO A 268 -38.68 27.27 -4.95
N GLY A 269 -37.43 27.60 -4.55
CA GLY A 269 -37.10 28.98 -4.16
C GLY A 269 -36.33 29.28 -2.85
N PHE A 270 -35.33 30.16 -3.02
CA PHE A 270 -34.73 31.16 -2.11
C PHE A 270 -33.64 30.78 -1.08
N GLY A 271 -32.40 31.27 -1.32
CA GLY A 271 -31.37 31.52 -0.29
C GLY A 271 -31.55 32.92 0.36
N PRO A 272 -30.52 33.64 0.87
CA PRO A 272 -29.14 33.29 1.27
C PRO A 272 -28.74 33.82 2.70
N GLY A 273 -27.62 33.32 3.28
CA GLY A 273 -26.72 34.12 4.15
C GLY A 273 -26.55 33.76 5.65
N GLY A 274 -25.28 33.65 6.07
CA GLY A 274 -24.80 34.08 7.41
C GLY A 274 -24.62 33.03 8.51
N PRO A 275 -23.64 33.21 9.43
CA PRO A 275 -22.90 32.11 10.07
C PRO A 275 -23.49 31.66 11.42
N GLY A 276 -23.70 30.35 11.58
CA GLY A 276 -24.24 29.76 12.80
C GLY A 276 -23.26 28.81 13.48
N PHE A 277 -22.76 29.22 14.65
CA PHE A 277 -22.25 28.33 15.70
C PHE A 277 -23.35 27.35 16.14
N GLY A 278 -23.01 26.07 16.31
CA GLY A 278 -23.86 25.08 16.96
C GLY A 278 -23.09 23.80 17.28
N GLY A 279 -22.67 23.62 18.54
CA GLY A 279 -22.28 22.30 19.08
C GLY A 279 -23.50 21.50 19.55
N PRO A 280 -23.38 20.50 20.44
CA PRO A 280 -22.36 19.45 20.55
C PRO A 280 -23.00 18.08 20.22
N GLY A 281 -22.51 17.38 19.19
CA GLY A 281 -22.98 16.03 18.83
C GLY A 281 -22.00 14.96 19.32
N GLY A 282 -22.52 13.96 20.04
CA GLY A 282 -21.77 12.87 20.69
C GLY A 282 -20.97 11.94 19.75
N PRO A 283 -20.24 10.97 20.33
CA PRO A 283 -19.04 10.38 19.73
C PRO A 283 -19.37 9.41 18.59
N GLY A 284 -19.40 9.92 17.36
CA GLY A 284 -19.43 9.12 16.15
C GLY A 284 -18.06 8.53 15.85
N PHE A 285 -17.97 7.20 15.84
CA PHE A 285 -16.80 6.46 15.37
C PHE A 285 -16.65 6.64 13.86
N GLY A 286 -15.65 7.44 13.47
CA GLY A 286 -15.27 7.67 12.06
C GLY A 286 -14.44 6.53 11.44
N PRO A 287 -14.24 6.57 10.11
CA PRO A 287 -13.76 5.45 9.30
C PRO A 287 -12.33 4.99 9.62
N PRO A 288 -11.95 3.75 9.21
CA PRO A 288 -10.69 3.09 9.57
C PRO A 288 -9.50 3.74 8.84
N GLY A 289 -9.02 4.80 9.45
CA GLY A 289 -7.91 5.63 9.02
C GLY A 289 -7.90 6.85 9.94
N GLY A 290 -7.80 6.59 11.25
CA GLY A 290 -8.08 7.55 12.31
C GLY A 290 -7.62 8.95 11.93
N GLY A 291 -8.60 9.82 11.66
CA GLY A 291 -8.36 11.19 11.25
C GLY A 291 -7.45 11.89 12.25
N GLU A 292 -6.64 12.82 11.74
CA GLU A 292 -5.78 13.65 12.58
C GLU A 292 -6.62 14.31 13.67
N ARG A 293 -6.25 14.09 14.93
CA ARG A 293 -6.95 14.70 16.07
C ARG A 293 -6.53 16.16 16.15
N LYS A 294 -7.51 17.06 16.07
CA LYS A 294 -7.31 18.50 16.20
C LYS A 294 -7.28 18.89 17.67
N LEU A 295 -6.07 18.98 18.23
CA LEU A 295 -5.80 19.37 19.62
C LEU A 295 -5.36 20.82 19.73
N LEU A 296 -4.69 21.37 18.71
CA LEU A 296 -4.13 22.73 18.76
C LEU A 296 -5.19 23.76 19.20
N ALA A 297 -6.33 23.81 18.51
CA ALA A 297 -7.41 24.76 18.82
C ALA A 297 -8.04 24.58 20.22
N GLN A 298 -7.82 23.46 20.90
CA GLN A 298 -8.35 23.17 22.23
C GLN A 298 -7.39 23.59 23.35
N PHE A 299 -6.08 23.51 23.09
CA PHE A 299 -5.04 23.68 24.11
C PHE A 299 -4.13 24.89 23.87
N ASP A 300 -4.20 25.54 22.71
CA ASP A 300 -3.51 26.80 22.39
C ASP A 300 -4.26 27.96 23.03
N LEU A 301 -3.91 28.30 24.28
CA LEU A 301 -4.64 29.27 25.10
C LEU A 301 -4.32 30.70 24.68
N ASP A 302 -3.09 30.95 24.21
CA ASP A 302 -2.64 32.27 23.77
C ASP A 302 -2.87 32.53 22.26
N LYS A 303 -3.31 31.51 21.52
CA LYS A 303 -3.66 31.52 20.09
C LYS A 303 -2.46 31.86 19.21
N ASN A 304 -1.26 31.47 19.62
CA ASN A 304 -0.04 31.71 18.88
C ASN A 304 0.18 30.70 17.73
N GLY A 305 -0.65 29.66 17.62
CA GLY A 305 -0.63 28.65 16.57
C GLY A 305 0.32 27.47 16.83
N TRP A 306 0.84 27.30 18.05
CA TRP A 306 1.60 26.14 18.50
C TRP A 306 1.33 25.90 20.00
N LEU A 307 1.77 24.77 20.56
CA LEU A 307 1.60 24.48 22.00
C LEU A 307 2.93 24.59 22.73
N ASN A 308 2.98 25.44 23.77
CA ASN A 308 4.13 25.50 24.68
C ASN A 308 4.20 24.29 25.63
N ALA A 309 5.26 24.18 26.43
CA ALA A 309 5.50 23.01 27.29
C ALA A 309 4.34 22.74 28.27
N GLU A 310 3.74 23.79 28.84
CA GLU A 310 2.62 23.68 29.78
C GLU A 310 1.34 23.22 29.07
N GLU A 311 1.05 23.82 27.92
CA GLU A 311 -0.10 23.47 27.09
C GLU A 311 0.01 22.04 26.55
N ARG A 312 1.20 21.60 26.13
CA ARG A 312 1.44 20.21 25.69
C ARG A 312 1.29 19.24 26.85
N ALA A 313 1.77 19.59 28.05
CA ALA A 313 1.59 18.75 29.23
C ALA A 313 0.09 18.56 29.54
N GLU A 314 -0.73 19.60 29.39
CA GLU A 314 -2.17 19.50 29.57
C GLU A 314 -2.87 18.71 28.45
N ALA A 315 -2.50 18.95 27.20
CA ALA A 315 -2.99 18.20 26.04
C ALA A 315 -2.73 16.69 26.18
N ARG A 316 -1.58 16.31 26.75
CA ARG A 316 -1.24 14.90 27.03
C ARG A 316 -2.13 14.27 28.10
N LYS A 317 -2.50 15.02 29.16
CA LYS A 317 -3.45 14.55 30.20
C LYS A 317 -4.87 14.38 29.67
N GLY A 318 -5.34 15.28 28.81
CA GLY A 318 -6.69 15.30 28.23
C GLY A 318 -6.99 14.19 27.21
N GLY A 319 -6.15 13.16 27.11
CA GLY A 319 -6.30 12.06 26.13
C GLY A 319 -5.51 12.26 24.83
N GLY A 320 -4.72 13.33 24.71
CA GLY A 320 -3.70 13.46 23.67
C GLY A 320 -2.76 12.24 23.66
N GLY A 321 -2.29 11.80 24.84
CA GLY A 321 -1.31 10.71 24.99
C GLY A 321 -1.80 9.26 24.84
N ARG A 322 -2.99 9.01 24.25
CA ARG A 322 -3.43 7.63 23.95
C ARG A 322 -2.94 7.08 22.60
N GLY A 323 -2.28 7.92 21.78
CA GLY A 323 -1.77 7.54 20.46
C GLY A 323 -0.65 6.50 20.47
N GLY A 324 0.12 6.42 21.56
CA GLY A 324 1.26 5.49 21.68
C GLY A 324 0.99 4.16 22.37
N ARG A 325 -0.17 3.97 23.03
CA ARG A 325 -0.46 2.76 23.84
C ARG A 325 -1.29 1.68 23.13
N ARG A 326 -1.77 1.92 21.92
CA ARG A 326 -2.44 0.89 21.11
C ARG A 326 -1.39 0.24 20.21
N GLY A 327 -0.70 -0.76 20.77
CA GLY A 327 0.26 -1.57 20.04
C GLY A 327 -0.33 -2.14 18.75
N GLY A 328 0.51 -2.12 17.70
CA GLY A 328 0.46 -2.91 16.47
C GLY A 328 -0.90 -3.30 15.89
N PHE A 329 -1.15 -2.90 14.64
CA PHE A 329 -1.98 -3.72 13.75
C PHE A 329 -1.22 -5.03 13.47
N GLY A 330 -1.35 -5.99 14.37
CA GLY A 330 -0.79 -7.34 14.27
C GLY A 330 -1.28 -8.21 15.43
N PRO A 331 -1.58 -9.50 15.20
CA PRO A 331 -1.95 -10.40 16.29
C PRO A 331 -0.82 -10.47 17.34
N PRO A 332 -1.13 -10.65 18.63
CA PRO A 332 -0.14 -10.82 19.69
C PRO A 332 0.51 -12.20 19.54
N GLY A 333 1.50 -12.30 18.67
CA GLY A 333 2.14 -13.58 18.34
C GLY A 333 3.10 -13.40 17.16
N GLY A 334 4.14 -12.62 17.36
CA GLY A 334 5.10 -12.31 16.30
C GLY A 334 5.96 -11.09 16.56
N ARG A 335 6.21 -10.72 17.83
CA ARG A 335 7.40 -9.92 18.11
C ARG A 335 8.56 -10.83 17.70
N ARG A 336 9.20 -10.56 16.56
CA ARG A 336 10.64 -10.86 16.48
C ARG A 336 11.20 -10.34 17.80
N GLU A 337 12.02 -11.11 18.49
CA GLU A 337 12.86 -10.54 19.53
C GLU A 337 13.72 -9.47 18.83
N GLU A 338 13.17 -8.25 18.72
CA GLU A 338 13.92 -7.08 18.31
C GLU A 338 14.97 -6.94 19.39
N GLU A 339 16.24 -6.96 18.97
CA GLU A 339 17.34 -6.66 19.86
C GLU A 339 17.04 -5.33 20.57
N PRO A 340 17.29 -5.24 21.88
CA PRO A 340 17.07 -4.00 22.61
C PRO A 340 17.72 -2.83 21.88
N ALA A 341 16.97 -1.74 21.70
CA ALA A 341 17.52 -0.51 21.13
C ALA A 341 18.78 -0.10 21.89
N THR A 342 19.88 0.09 21.16
CA THR A 342 21.14 0.58 21.71
C THR A 342 21.32 2.06 21.35
N PRO A 343 21.74 2.91 22.31
CA PRO A 343 22.00 4.30 22.00
C PRO A 343 23.06 4.46 20.91
N GLY A 344 22.84 5.44 20.03
CA GLY A 344 23.82 5.81 19.03
C GLY A 344 25.09 6.43 19.62
N PRO A 345 26.18 6.56 18.84
CA PRO A 345 27.36 7.28 19.29
C PRO A 345 27.01 8.75 19.57
N LYS A 346 27.63 9.31 20.62
CA LYS A 346 27.49 10.74 20.92
C LYS A 346 28.27 11.57 19.90
N VAL A 347 27.67 12.65 19.43
CA VAL A 347 28.23 13.54 18.40
C VAL A 347 28.04 14.98 18.86
N ALA A 348 29.12 15.73 19.07
CA ALA A 348 29.02 17.14 19.37
C ALA A 348 28.89 17.98 18.08
N LYS A 349 28.21 19.13 18.18
CA LYS A 349 28.07 20.07 17.05
C LYS A 349 29.43 20.57 16.54
N SER A 350 30.40 20.73 17.43
CA SER A 350 31.77 21.14 17.12
C SER A 350 32.55 20.09 16.29
N ASP A 351 32.13 18.82 16.34
CA ASP A 351 32.82 17.73 15.66
C ASP A 351 32.41 17.63 14.19
N VAL A 352 31.36 18.36 13.79
CA VAL A 352 30.83 18.35 12.42
C VAL A 352 31.15 19.66 11.74
N GLN A 353 31.96 19.58 10.68
CA GLN A 353 32.30 20.73 9.86
C GLN A 353 31.08 21.19 9.04
N PRO A 354 30.78 22.50 8.98
CA PRO A 354 29.76 23.04 8.09
C PRO A 354 30.03 22.70 6.63
N LEU A 355 29.00 22.26 5.92
CA LEU A 355 29.10 21.91 4.50
C LEU A 355 28.45 23.00 3.62
N THR A 356 28.95 23.17 2.39
CA THR A 356 28.37 24.08 1.39
C THR A 356 27.66 23.31 0.29
N GLY A 357 26.63 23.88 -0.33
CA GLY A 357 25.88 23.26 -1.43
C GLY A 357 24.36 23.30 -1.24
N GLU A 358 23.62 22.83 -2.24
CA GLU A 358 22.16 22.76 -2.19
C GLU A 358 21.67 21.72 -1.16
N LEU A 359 20.46 21.90 -0.64
CA LEU A 359 19.88 21.00 0.36
C LEU A 359 19.78 19.54 -0.12
N TYR A 360 19.38 19.35 -1.38
CA TYR A 360 19.12 18.06 -2.00
C TYR A 360 20.26 17.60 -2.92
N ALA A 361 21.47 18.14 -2.76
CA ALA A 361 22.63 17.64 -3.47
C ALA A 361 22.88 16.16 -3.11
N ASP A 362 23.15 15.32 -4.11
CA ASP A 362 23.34 13.87 -3.98
C ASP A 362 24.73 13.48 -3.47
N ASN A 363 25.68 14.41 -3.50
CA ASN A 363 27.06 14.26 -3.06
C ASN A 363 27.36 14.91 -1.69
N VAL A 364 26.35 15.42 -0.99
CA VAL A 364 26.48 16.06 0.33
C VAL A 364 25.59 15.34 1.33
N ILE A 365 26.18 14.87 2.43
CA ILE A 365 25.43 14.29 3.56
C ILE A 365 25.53 15.25 4.74
N ARG A 366 24.52 16.11 4.89
CA ARG A 366 24.44 17.09 5.99
C ARG A 366 24.08 16.42 7.30
N THR A 367 24.56 16.97 8.40
CA THR A 367 24.12 16.56 9.74
C THR A 367 23.10 17.56 10.27
N ILE A 368 21.93 17.07 10.64
CA ILE A 368 20.85 17.81 11.29
C ILE A 368 20.87 17.46 12.77
N PHE A 369 21.23 18.43 13.60
CA PHE A 369 21.10 18.32 15.05
C PHE A 369 19.72 18.81 15.46
N ILE A 370 19.01 18.03 16.28
CA ILE A 370 17.69 18.32 16.82
C ILE A 370 17.80 18.27 18.34
N ASP A 371 17.66 19.41 19.01
CA ASP A 371 17.74 19.51 20.45
C ASP A 371 16.34 19.80 21.01
N PHE A 372 15.79 18.83 21.71
CA PHE A 372 14.55 18.98 22.47
C PHE A 372 14.84 19.50 23.88
N GLU A 373 13.87 20.19 24.48
CA GLU A 373 13.96 20.68 25.85
C GLU A 373 13.83 19.55 26.90
N THR A 374 13.32 18.39 26.50
CA THR A 374 13.08 17.24 27.38
C THR A 374 13.83 16.00 26.91
N GLU A 375 14.32 15.21 27.86
CA GLU A 375 14.89 13.89 27.60
C GLU A 375 13.82 12.86 27.21
N LYS A 376 12.54 13.14 27.50
CA LYS A 376 11.39 12.28 27.14
C LYS A 376 10.75 12.66 25.80
N TRP A 377 11.55 13.23 24.90
CA TRP A 377 11.09 13.72 23.60
C TRP A 377 10.40 12.64 22.77
N GLU A 378 10.88 11.39 22.82
CA GLU A 378 10.30 10.29 22.04
C GLU A 378 8.89 9.94 22.51
N GLU A 379 8.67 9.88 23.83
CA GLU A 379 7.33 9.66 24.39
C GLU A 379 6.39 10.81 24.03
N GLU A 380 6.88 12.05 24.06
CA GLU A 380 6.10 13.22 23.72
C GLU A 380 5.70 13.25 22.24
N LEU A 381 6.64 12.98 21.33
CA LEU A 381 6.34 12.83 19.90
C LEU A 381 5.36 11.68 19.64
N ALA A 382 5.47 10.58 20.37
CA ALA A 382 4.56 9.44 20.24
C ALA A 382 3.14 9.76 20.75
N ASP A 383 3.02 10.57 21.81
CA ASP A 383 1.74 11.03 22.32
C ASP A 383 1.01 11.94 21.32
N PHE A 384 1.75 12.79 20.61
CA PHE A 384 1.22 13.67 19.55
C PHE A 384 1.19 13.03 18.15
N TYR A 385 1.48 11.73 18.02
CA TYR A 385 1.34 11.05 16.73
C TYR A 385 -0.13 11.10 16.26
N ARG A 386 -0.32 11.49 14.99
CA ARG A 386 -1.62 11.77 14.34
C ARG A 386 -2.44 12.86 15.05
N THR A 387 -1.78 13.90 15.55
CA THR A 387 -2.40 15.15 15.97
C THR A 387 -1.84 16.32 15.17
N ASP A 388 -2.50 17.47 15.23
CA ASP A 388 -2.06 18.73 14.61
C ASP A 388 -1.05 19.53 15.46
N VAL A 389 -0.33 18.84 16.37
CA VAL A 389 0.59 19.46 17.32
C VAL A 389 2.01 19.07 16.96
N ASP A 390 2.82 20.05 16.57
CA ASP A 390 4.27 19.91 16.47
C ASP A 390 4.91 20.02 17.85
N VAL A 391 5.92 19.20 18.14
CA VAL A 391 6.79 19.39 19.31
C VAL A 391 7.96 20.29 18.90
N PRO A 392 8.09 21.50 19.46
CA PRO A 392 9.17 22.41 19.11
C PRO A 392 10.54 21.87 19.56
N ALA A 393 11.53 22.05 18.70
CA ALA A 393 12.93 21.79 18.97
C ALA A 393 13.81 22.92 18.43
N THR A 394 15.05 22.98 18.91
CA THR A 394 16.09 23.78 18.26
C THR A 394 16.83 22.90 17.27
N VAL A 395 16.89 23.32 16.00
CA VAL A 395 17.62 22.60 14.96
C VAL A 395 18.91 23.33 14.62
N THR A 396 20.03 22.61 14.51
CA THR A 396 21.30 23.17 14.02
C THR A 396 21.77 22.41 12.79
N VAL A 397 22.07 23.12 11.71
CA VAL A 397 22.59 22.56 10.45
C VAL A 397 23.70 23.47 9.95
N ASP A 398 24.87 22.90 9.64
CA ASP A 398 26.03 23.63 9.12
C ASP A 398 26.44 24.85 9.98
N GLY A 399 26.39 24.70 11.31
CA GLY A 399 26.71 25.75 12.27
C GLY A 399 25.64 26.85 12.42
N LYS A 400 24.54 26.80 11.67
CA LYS A 400 23.42 27.73 11.80
C LYS A 400 22.31 27.12 12.65
N THR A 401 21.83 27.89 13.63
CA THR A 401 20.76 27.51 14.55
C THR A 401 19.41 28.05 14.08
N TYR A 402 18.39 27.21 14.19
CA TYR A 402 16.99 27.45 13.85
C TYR A 402 16.14 27.14 15.09
N PRO A 403 15.69 28.15 15.85
CA PRO A 403 14.81 27.93 16.99
C PRO A 403 13.40 27.58 16.53
N MET A 404 12.61 27.00 17.43
CA MET A 404 11.17 26.78 17.25
C MET A 404 10.82 26.01 15.96
N VAL A 405 11.58 24.96 15.65
CA VAL A 405 11.28 24.05 14.54
C VAL A 405 10.34 22.96 15.03
N GLY A 406 9.22 22.77 14.35
CA GLY A 406 8.25 21.73 14.67
C GLY A 406 8.73 20.35 14.27
N ILE A 407 8.66 19.38 15.18
CA ILE A 407 9.00 17.98 14.92
C ILE A 407 7.78 17.09 15.22
N GLN A 408 7.51 16.14 14.33
CA GLN A 408 6.47 15.12 14.53
C GLN A 408 6.94 13.76 14.04
N PHE A 409 6.49 12.69 14.69
CA PHE A 409 6.56 11.36 14.07
C PHE A 409 5.61 11.26 12.88
N ARG A 410 6.03 10.53 11.86
CA ARG A 410 5.24 10.33 10.64
C ARG A 410 5.32 8.91 10.07
N GLY A 411 4.42 8.67 9.12
CA GLY A 411 4.26 7.41 8.40
C GLY A 411 3.36 6.42 9.14
N MET A 412 2.99 5.32 8.47
CA MET A 412 2.07 4.32 9.01
C MET A 412 2.85 3.11 9.54
N SER A 413 3.33 2.25 8.65
CA SER A 413 4.15 1.08 9.00
C SER A 413 5.49 1.52 9.60
N SER A 414 6.11 2.58 9.06
CA SER A 414 7.35 3.17 9.57
C SER A 414 7.29 3.71 11.00
N PHE A 415 6.09 3.82 11.58
CA PHE A 415 5.86 4.15 12.98
C PHE A 415 5.30 2.95 13.75
N GLY A 416 4.24 2.32 13.24
CA GLY A 416 3.49 1.27 13.92
C GLY A 416 4.20 -0.09 14.03
N MET A 417 5.18 -0.34 13.15
CA MET A 417 6.00 -1.56 13.16
C MET A 417 7.39 -1.35 13.76
N VAL A 418 7.74 -0.11 14.12
CA VAL A 418 9.06 0.23 14.68
C VAL A 418 8.89 0.56 16.16
N GLY A 419 9.54 -0.23 17.02
CA GLY A 419 9.52 -0.04 18.48
C GLY A 419 10.06 1.31 18.94
N ALA A 420 9.73 1.72 20.16
CA ALA A 420 10.36 2.88 20.79
C ALA A 420 11.85 2.62 21.01
N GLY A 421 12.68 3.67 20.90
CA GLY A 421 14.14 3.57 20.89
C GLY A 421 14.73 3.19 19.53
N HIS A 422 13.91 2.80 18.55
CA HIS A 422 14.36 2.50 17.19
C HIS A 422 14.05 3.64 16.22
N LYS A 423 14.79 3.69 15.11
CA LYS A 423 14.74 4.76 14.11
C LYS A 423 13.35 4.89 13.48
N ARG A 424 12.59 5.90 13.90
CA ARG A 424 11.30 6.29 13.32
C ARG A 424 11.44 7.51 12.40
N SER A 425 10.55 7.61 11.41
CA SER A 425 10.50 8.73 10.48
C SER A 425 9.99 10.01 11.13
N LEU A 426 10.59 11.15 10.76
CA LEU A 426 10.29 12.48 11.29
C LEU A 426 9.76 13.41 10.19
N ASN A 427 8.78 14.23 10.54
CA ASN A 427 8.44 15.46 9.84
C ASN A 427 9.14 16.63 10.54
N VAL A 428 9.69 17.56 9.78
CA VAL A 428 10.39 18.74 10.29
C VAL A 428 9.78 19.99 9.64
N THR A 429 9.31 20.93 10.45
CA THR A 429 8.64 22.17 10.03
C THR A 429 9.42 23.38 10.52
N PHE A 430 10.26 23.96 9.66
CA PHE A 430 11.10 25.11 10.01
C PHE A 430 10.30 26.38 10.26
N ASP A 431 9.14 26.53 9.63
CA ASP A 431 8.30 27.72 9.68
C ASP A 431 7.12 27.60 10.66
N LEU A 432 7.28 26.80 11.73
CA LEU A 432 6.25 26.61 12.76
C LEU A 432 5.82 27.97 13.34
N VAL A 433 6.79 28.76 13.81
CA VAL A 433 6.56 30.10 14.39
C VAL A 433 6.94 31.20 13.40
N ASP A 434 8.21 31.26 12.98
CA ASP A 434 8.67 32.24 11.99
C ASP A 434 8.36 31.77 10.55
N LYS A 435 7.39 32.42 9.90
CA LYS A 435 6.93 32.08 8.54
C LYS A 435 7.97 32.32 7.44
N GLN A 436 9.09 32.99 7.74
CA GLN A 436 10.21 33.16 6.83
C GLN A 436 11.34 32.14 7.05
N GLN A 437 11.34 31.44 8.18
CA GLN A 437 12.38 30.47 8.51
C GLN A 437 12.32 29.26 7.56
N ASN A 438 13.47 28.94 6.97
CA ASN A 438 13.63 27.82 6.06
C ASN A 438 15.07 27.30 6.09
N LEU A 439 15.26 26.03 5.76
CA LEU A 439 16.58 25.45 5.54
C LEU A 439 16.85 25.42 4.04
N LEU A 440 17.74 26.31 3.57
CA LEU A 440 18.22 26.32 2.18
C LEU A 440 17.07 26.30 1.14
N GLY A 441 16.01 27.08 1.40
CA GLY A 441 14.82 27.19 0.55
C GLY A 441 13.67 26.22 0.87
N ALA A 442 13.85 25.26 1.79
CA ALA A 442 12.79 24.34 2.20
C ALA A 442 12.22 24.74 3.56
N ARG A 443 10.90 24.93 3.65
CA ARG A 443 10.19 25.15 4.93
C ARG A 443 9.90 23.86 5.68
N THR A 444 9.73 22.75 4.96
CA THR A 444 9.43 21.46 5.57
C THR A 444 10.25 20.33 4.95
N LEU A 445 10.63 19.35 5.78
CA LEU A 445 11.38 18.16 5.38
C LEU A 445 10.69 16.90 5.85
N ASN A 446 11.00 15.81 5.16
CA ASN A 446 10.59 14.48 5.51
C ASN A 446 11.82 13.61 5.71
N LEU A 447 12.15 13.26 6.95
CA LEU A 447 13.27 12.40 7.28
C LEU A 447 12.76 10.97 7.45
N LEU A 448 12.96 10.13 6.44
CA LEU A 448 12.48 8.76 6.39
C LEU A 448 13.49 7.77 6.97
N ASN A 449 13.00 6.79 7.71
CA ASN A 449 13.80 5.67 8.20
C ASN A 449 14.04 4.55 7.17
N SER A 450 13.55 4.72 5.93
CA SER A 450 13.63 3.74 4.84
C SER A 450 13.06 2.36 5.21
N HIS A 451 11.90 2.33 5.88
CA HIS A 451 11.19 1.07 6.15
C HIS A 451 10.96 0.27 4.84
N GLU A 452 11.12 -1.06 4.90
CA GLU A 452 11.18 -1.99 3.75
C GLU A 452 12.35 -1.80 2.76
N ASP A 453 13.23 -0.81 2.96
CA ASP A 453 14.43 -0.59 2.13
C ASP A 453 15.71 -0.72 2.96
N ALA A 454 16.27 -1.93 2.99
CA ALA A 454 17.54 -2.21 3.66
C ALA A 454 18.75 -1.50 3.02
N SER A 455 18.63 -1.00 1.79
CA SER A 455 19.71 -0.30 1.07
C SER A 455 19.73 1.20 1.37
N PHE A 456 18.62 1.77 1.84
CA PHE A 456 18.35 3.21 1.91
C PHE A 456 18.33 3.94 0.55
N LEU A 457 18.59 3.25 -0.57
CA LEU A 457 18.79 3.87 -1.89
C LEU A 457 17.50 4.00 -2.70
N HIS A 458 16.45 3.24 -2.42
CA HIS A 458 15.31 3.10 -3.33
C HIS A 458 14.64 4.44 -3.63
N THR A 459 14.25 5.17 -2.59
CA THR A 459 13.63 6.49 -2.73
C THR A 459 14.53 7.50 -3.44
N VAL A 460 15.84 7.48 -3.15
CA VAL A 460 16.81 8.40 -3.76
C VAL A 460 17.01 8.08 -5.24
N LEU A 461 17.16 6.80 -5.58
CA LEU A 461 17.32 6.34 -6.97
C LEU A 461 16.06 6.57 -7.79
N TYR A 462 14.89 6.24 -7.26
CA TYR A 462 13.63 6.52 -7.94
C TYR A 462 13.50 8.03 -8.20
N SER A 463 13.70 8.86 -7.17
CA SER A 463 13.63 10.33 -7.29
C SER A 463 14.59 10.86 -8.36
N HIS A 464 15.83 10.37 -8.38
CA HIS A 464 16.85 10.77 -9.35
C HIS A 464 16.45 10.43 -10.79
N VAL A 465 15.92 9.23 -11.03
CA VAL A 465 15.50 8.77 -12.37
C VAL A 465 14.22 9.48 -12.81
N ALA A 466 13.17 9.46 -11.97
CA ALA A 466 11.86 10.01 -12.30
C ALA A 466 11.90 11.54 -12.49
N GLY A 467 12.74 12.25 -11.74
CA GLY A 467 12.93 13.70 -11.84
C GLY A 467 13.45 14.19 -13.20
N GLN A 468 13.94 13.30 -14.07
CA GLN A 468 14.31 13.64 -15.45
C GLN A 468 13.11 13.73 -16.41
N TYR A 469 11.96 13.20 -16.01
CA TYR A 469 10.80 13.01 -16.90
C TYR A 469 9.54 13.71 -16.40
N ILE A 470 9.29 13.67 -15.09
CA ILE A 470 8.08 14.23 -14.47
C ILE A 470 8.40 14.96 -13.16
N PRO A 471 7.53 15.91 -12.74
CA PRO A 471 7.68 16.55 -11.44
C PRO A 471 7.75 15.51 -10.31
N THR A 472 8.92 15.40 -9.68
CA THR A 472 9.21 14.37 -8.66
C THR A 472 9.80 15.01 -7.42
N PRO A 473 9.38 14.61 -6.20
CA PRO A 473 9.99 15.10 -4.97
C PRO A 473 11.49 14.76 -4.95
N ARG A 474 12.34 15.75 -4.67
CA ARG A 474 13.79 15.51 -4.53
C ARG A 474 14.08 14.66 -3.29
N ALA A 475 15.11 13.84 -3.37
CA ALA A 475 15.56 13.04 -2.23
C ALA A 475 17.08 12.94 -2.16
N ASN A 476 17.63 12.96 -0.95
CA ASN A 476 19.04 12.68 -0.67
C ASN A 476 19.21 12.09 0.74
N PHE A 477 20.46 12.04 1.21
CA PHE A 477 20.79 11.53 2.53
C PHE A 477 21.17 12.64 3.50
N VAL A 478 20.71 12.49 4.75
CA VAL A 478 21.17 13.31 5.87
C VAL A 478 21.49 12.43 7.06
N ARG A 479 22.34 12.91 7.96
CA ARG A 479 22.57 12.32 9.28
C ARG A 479 21.73 13.07 10.29
N VAL A 480 21.05 12.35 11.18
CA VAL A 480 20.26 12.97 12.26
C VAL A 480 20.93 12.71 13.59
N VAL A 481 21.04 13.76 14.40
CA VAL A 481 21.53 13.71 15.78
C VAL A 481 20.45 14.32 16.67
N ILE A 482 19.97 13.59 17.67
CA ILE A 482 18.92 14.06 18.60
C ILE A 482 19.52 14.12 20.01
N ASN A 483 19.45 15.27 20.67
CA ASN A 483 20.04 15.51 22.00
C ASN A 483 21.49 15.00 22.11
N GLY A 484 22.31 15.29 21.08
CA GLY A 484 23.72 14.87 21.01
C GLY A 484 23.96 13.40 20.69
N GLU A 485 22.92 12.60 20.41
CA GLU A 485 23.03 11.19 20.04
C GLU A 485 22.78 10.97 18.55
N SER A 486 23.65 10.22 17.86
CA SER A 486 23.48 9.92 16.44
C SER A 486 22.42 8.86 16.21
N TRP A 487 21.31 9.25 15.58
CA TRP A 487 20.29 8.33 15.06
C TRP A 487 20.64 7.78 13.67
N GLY A 488 21.78 8.18 13.12
CA GLY A 488 22.34 7.65 11.88
C GLY A 488 21.77 8.30 10.63
N LEU A 489 21.83 7.56 9.51
CA LEU A 489 21.39 8.02 8.20
C LEU A 489 19.85 8.03 8.10
N TYR A 490 19.30 9.05 7.48
CA TYR A 490 17.90 9.17 7.07
C TYR A 490 17.84 9.54 5.60
N VAL A 491 16.79 9.09 4.90
CA VAL A 491 16.46 9.61 3.57
C VAL A 491 15.67 10.91 3.77
N ASN A 492 16.25 12.03 3.37
CA ASN A 492 15.58 13.33 3.34
C ASN A 492 14.82 13.46 2.02
N THR A 493 13.49 13.57 2.10
CA THR A 493 12.62 13.77 0.93
C THR A 493 11.95 15.13 0.99
N GLU A 494 11.78 15.75 -0.17
CA GLU A 494 10.99 16.97 -0.32
C GLU A 494 9.51 16.67 -0.08
N GLN A 495 8.82 17.56 0.62
CA GLN A 495 7.38 17.40 0.83
C GLN A 495 6.61 17.82 -0.42
N PHE A 496 5.59 17.06 -0.77
CA PHE A 496 4.58 17.48 -1.74
C PHE A 496 3.73 18.61 -1.14
N ASN A 497 4.23 19.84 -1.24
CA ASN A 497 3.67 21.06 -0.68
C ASN A 497 3.68 22.21 -1.73
N LYS A 498 3.41 23.45 -1.30
CA LYS A 498 3.41 24.60 -2.23
C LYS A 498 4.81 24.97 -2.74
N ASP A 499 5.88 24.67 -2.00
CA ASP A 499 7.25 24.93 -2.44
C ASP A 499 7.64 23.95 -3.56
N PHE A 500 7.26 22.68 -3.42
CA PHE A 500 7.37 21.70 -4.50
C PHE A 500 6.62 22.16 -5.75
N LEU A 501 5.36 22.59 -5.60
CA LEU A 501 4.58 23.06 -6.75
C LEU A 501 5.22 24.30 -7.40
N ALA A 502 5.68 25.26 -6.61
CA ALA A 502 6.30 26.49 -7.14
C ALA A 502 7.60 26.23 -7.90
N ARG A 503 8.28 25.11 -7.62
CA ARG A 503 9.48 24.68 -8.33
C ARG A 503 9.20 24.08 -9.71
N HIS A 504 8.03 23.49 -9.90
CA HIS A 504 7.68 22.73 -11.12
C HIS A 504 6.61 23.39 -11.99
N PHE A 505 5.74 24.21 -11.39
CA PHE A 505 4.60 24.81 -12.06
C PHE A 505 4.68 26.32 -11.96
N SER A 506 4.44 27.02 -13.07
CA SER A 506 4.38 28.49 -13.12
C SER A 506 3.30 29.05 -12.19
N ASN A 507 2.24 28.28 -11.94
CA ASN A 507 1.16 28.61 -11.03
C ASN A 507 0.95 27.49 -9.99
N PRO A 508 1.44 27.64 -8.75
CA PRO A 508 1.32 26.61 -7.72
C PRO A 508 -0.05 26.57 -7.03
N LYS A 509 -1.06 27.28 -7.57
CA LYS A 509 -2.43 27.25 -7.04
C LYS A 509 -3.16 26.04 -7.63
N GLY A 510 -3.99 25.43 -6.80
CA GLY A 510 -4.78 24.28 -7.21
C GLY A 510 -5.16 23.40 -6.03
N ALA A 511 -5.77 22.26 -6.35
CA ALA A 511 -6.12 21.26 -5.37
C ALA A 511 -5.09 20.14 -5.36
N ARG A 512 -4.78 19.61 -4.17
CA ARG A 512 -3.78 18.55 -3.99
C ARG A 512 -4.38 17.42 -3.19
N TRP A 513 -4.12 16.19 -3.60
CA TRP A 513 -4.46 15.01 -2.84
C TRP A 513 -3.23 14.14 -2.65
N LYS A 514 -3.20 13.45 -1.52
CA LYS A 514 -2.41 12.24 -1.37
C LYS A 514 -3.34 11.04 -1.45
N VAL A 515 -2.89 10.00 -2.11
CA VAL A 515 -3.54 8.69 -2.07
C VAL A 515 -2.73 7.83 -1.11
N PRO A 516 -3.21 7.59 0.11
CA PRO A 516 -2.44 6.87 1.11
C PRO A 516 -2.32 5.39 0.75
N GLY A 517 -1.21 4.76 1.17
CA GLY A 517 -1.08 3.31 1.29
C GLY A 517 -2.33 2.67 1.88
N SER A 518 -2.90 1.71 1.15
CA SER A 518 -4.11 1.00 1.54
C SER A 518 -3.99 -0.49 1.22
N PRO A 519 -4.03 -1.39 2.22
CA PRO A 519 -4.00 -2.83 1.98
C PRO A 519 -5.14 -3.35 1.09
N GLY A 520 -6.24 -2.59 0.99
CA GLY A 520 -7.40 -2.91 0.16
C GLY A 520 -7.43 -2.21 -1.20
N GLY A 521 -6.38 -1.46 -1.55
CA GLY A 521 -6.14 -0.81 -2.84
C GLY A 521 -7.36 -0.23 -3.56
N ARG A 522 -7.72 1.02 -3.24
CA ARG A 522 -8.93 1.67 -3.80
C ARG A 522 -8.68 2.99 -4.53
N GLY A 523 -7.46 3.51 -4.51
CA GLY A 523 -7.10 4.77 -5.17
C GLY A 523 -6.77 4.59 -6.66
N GLY A 524 -7.45 3.68 -7.36
CA GLY A 524 -7.08 3.28 -8.72
C GLY A 524 -7.57 4.23 -9.81
N LEU A 525 -8.08 5.41 -9.44
CA LEU A 525 -8.82 6.33 -10.33
C LEU A 525 -10.08 5.71 -10.96
N GLN A 526 -10.67 4.71 -10.30
CA GLN A 526 -11.96 4.14 -10.68
C GLN A 526 -13.11 5.12 -10.47
N TYR A 527 -14.09 5.12 -11.36
CA TYR A 527 -15.32 5.90 -11.18
C TYR A 527 -16.20 5.28 -10.08
N LEU A 528 -16.51 6.08 -9.05
CA LEU A 528 -17.27 5.62 -7.86
C LEU A 528 -18.74 6.08 -7.87
N GLY A 529 -19.19 6.67 -8.98
CA GLY A 529 -20.44 7.42 -9.09
C GLY A 529 -20.26 8.90 -8.77
N ASP A 530 -21.38 9.63 -8.72
CA ASP A 530 -21.41 11.07 -8.46
C ASP A 530 -21.36 11.43 -6.95
N ASP A 531 -21.40 10.43 -6.07
CA ASP A 531 -21.30 10.63 -4.62
C ASP A 531 -19.87 10.94 -4.19
N LEU A 532 -19.62 12.22 -3.88
CA LEU A 532 -18.31 12.76 -3.52
C LEU A 532 -17.75 12.17 -2.22
N GLU A 533 -18.60 11.69 -1.30
CA GLU A 533 -18.14 11.11 -0.03
C GLU A 533 -17.34 9.82 -0.25
N ARG A 534 -17.64 9.08 -1.33
CA ARG A 534 -16.87 7.88 -1.70
C ARG A 534 -15.43 8.20 -2.07
N TYR A 535 -15.19 9.35 -2.71
CA TYR A 535 -13.85 9.81 -3.03
C TYR A 535 -13.11 10.28 -1.78
N LYS A 536 -13.78 11.01 -0.88
CA LYS A 536 -13.19 11.50 0.38
C LYS A 536 -12.72 10.38 1.32
N GLN A 537 -13.28 9.18 1.18
CA GLN A 537 -12.84 7.99 1.92
C GLN A 537 -11.50 7.42 1.42
N ILE A 538 -11.08 7.76 0.20
CA ILE A 538 -9.92 7.17 -0.48
C ILE A 538 -8.81 8.20 -0.66
N TYR A 539 -9.15 9.41 -1.12
CA TYR A 539 -8.19 10.46 -1.42
C TYR A 539 -8.13 11.45 -0.26
N ALA A 540 -6.93 11.77 0.22
CA ALA A 540 -6.73 12.71 1.31
C ALA A 540 -6.37 14.09 0.75
N ILE A 541 -7.32 15.03 0.76
CA ILE A 541 -7.08 16.40 0.30
C ILE A 541 -6.08 17.13 1.22
N LYS A 542 -5.12 17.82 0.62
CA LYS A 542 -4.02 18.58 1.27
C LYS A 542 -4.05 20.07 0.94
N SER A 543 -5.05 20.50 0.19
CA SER A 543 -5.40 21.88 -0.09
C SER A 543 -6.68 22.27 0.66
N LYS A 544 -7.19 23.48 0.43
CA LYS A 544 -8.53 23.86 0.92
C LYS A 544 -9.54 22.85 0.37
N ASP A 545 -10.34 22.28 1.26
CA ASP A 545 -11.42 21.37 0.91
C ASP A 545 -12.54 22.16 0.22
N ARG A 546 -12.80 21.82 -1.05
CA ARG A 546 -13.74 22.50 -1.94
C ARG A 546 -14.46 21.47 -2.77
N GLU A 547 -15.78 21.58 -2.84
CA GLU A 547 -16.63 20.64 -3.57
C GLU A 547 -16.25 20.54 -5.06
N GLU A 548 -15.91 21.67 -5.69
CA GLU A 548 -15.54 21.72 -7.11
C GLU A 548 -14.28 20.90 -7.41
N SER A 549 -13.37 20.79 -6.44
CA SER A 549 -12.15 19.96 -6.59
C SER A 549 -12.49 18.48 -6.61
N TRP A 550 -13.48 18.07 -5.80
CA TRP A 550 -13.96 16.69 -5.76
C TRP A 550 -14.79 16.33 -6.99
N GLN A 551 -15.61 17.26 -7.47
CA GLN A 551 -16.35 17.10 -8.73
C GLN A 551 -15.38 16.96 -9.91
N ALA A 552 -14.29 17.73 -9.95
CA ALA A 552 -13.26 17.57 -10.97
C ALA A 552 -12.59 16.18 -10.92
N LEU A 553 -12.30 15.67 -9.72
CA LEU A 553 -11.75 14.32 -9.56
C LEU A 553 -12.75 13.24 -10.00
N ALA A 554 -14.02 13.37 -9.62
CA ALA A 554 -15.08 12.45 -10.07
C ALA A 554 -15.27 12.50 -11.59
N ASN A 555 -15.15 13.69 -12.20
CA ASN A 555 -15.20 13.83 -13.65
C ASN A 555 -14.00 13.15 -14.34
N LEU A 556 -12.78 13.30 -13.80
CA LEU A 556 -11.61 12.61 -14.33
C LEU A 556 -11.82 11.09 -14.34
N THR A 557 -12.25 10.51 -13.21
CA THR A 557 -12.46 9.05 -13.11
C THR A 557 -13.60 8.59 -14.01
N LYS A 558 -14.66 9.39 -14.15
CA LYS A 558 -15.76 9.12 -15.09
C LYS A 558 -15.30 9.10 -16.53
N VAL A 559 -14.55 10.12 -16.98
CA VAL A 559 -13.99 10.18 -18.34
C VAL A 559 -13.09 8.98 -18.60
N LEU A 560 -12.23 8.60 -17.64
CA LEU A 560 -11.39 7.41 -17.75
C LEU A 560 -12.18 6.10 -17.89
N THR A 561 -13.34 6.00 -17.23
CA THR A 561 -14.11 4.75 -17.13
C THR A 561 -15.15 4.61 -18.25
N GLU A 562 -15.84 5.69 -18.61
CA GLU A 562 -17.02 5.66 -19.48
C GLU A 562 -16.74 6.11 -20.91
N THR A 563 -15.60 6.77 -21.19
CA THR A 563 -15.28 7.23 -22.54
C THR A 563 -14.80 6.07 -23.42
N PRO A 564 -15.36 5.89 -24.63
CA PRO A 564 -14.84 4.91 -25.59
C PRO A 564 -13.35 5.10 -25.89
N LEU A 565 -12.61 4.00 -26.06
CA LEU A 565 -11.14 4.02 -26.19
C LEU A 565 -10.67 4.92 -27.34
N GLU A 566 -11.38 4.93 -28.46
CA GLU A 566 -11.07 5.74 -29.64
C GLU A 566 -11.30 7.25 -29.45
N GLN A 567 -12.00 7.65 -28.39
CA GLN A 567 -12.28 9.05 -28.02
C GLN A 567 -11.54 9.47 -26.75
N LEU A 568 -10.96 8.50 -26.02
CA LEU A 568 -10.42 8.69 -24.68
C LEU A 568 -9.30 9.72 -24.63
N GLU A 569 -8.33 9.66 -25.55
CA GLU A 569 -7.21 10.62 -25.59
C GLU A 569 -7.72 12.06 -25.71
N ALA A 570 -8.63 12.31 -26.67
CA ALA A 570 -9.20 13.63 -26.89
C ALA A 570 -10.04 14.13 -25.70
N ALA A 571 -10.71 13.23 -24.99
CA ALA A 571 -11.49 13.57 -23.80
C ALA A 571 -10.60 13.84 -22.57
N LEU A 572 -9.43 13.18 -22.47
CA LEU A 572 -8.48 13.36 -21.37
C LEU A 572 -7.56 14.57 -21.53
N ASP A 573 -7.13 14.89 -22.75
CA ASP A 573 -6.21 16.00 -23.04
C ASP A 573 -6.55 17.33 -22.33
N PRO A 574 -7.82 17.77 -22.25
CA PRO A 574 -8.15 19.00 -21.53
C PRO A 574 -8.15 18.91 -20.00
N ILE A 575 -8.16 17.70 -19.41
CA ILE A 575 -8.34 17.49 -17.95
C ILE A 575 -7.21 16.71 -17.28
N LEU A 576 -6.28 16.14 -18.03
CA LEU A 576 -5.16 15.34 -17.52
C LEU A 576 -3.91 15.66 -18.34
N ASP A 577 -2.77 15.84 -17.68
CA ASP A 577 -1.46 15.76 -18.34
C ASP A 577 -1.20 14.29 -18.74
N VAL A 578 -1.68 13.91 -19.93
CA VAL A 578 -1.58 12.54 -20.46
C VAL A 578 -0.13 12.12 -20.62
N ASP A 579 0.74 12.99 -21.13
CA ASP A 579 2.17 12.69 -21.30
C ASP A 579 2.83 12.45 -19.93
N GLY A 580 2.53 13.27 -18.92
CA GLY A 580 3.00 13.07 -17.54
C GLY A 580 2.48 11.79 -16.89
N ALA A 581 1.19 11.47 -17.08
CA ALA A 581 0.58 10.25 -16.57
C ALA A 581 1.21 8.98 -17.19
N LEU A 582 1.51 9.00 -18.50
CA LEU A 582 2.17 7.88 -19.17
C LEU A 582 3.61 7.69 -18.68
N TRP A 583 4.35 8.78 -18.44
CA TRP A 583 5.67 8.70 -17.82
C TRP A 583 5.61 8.14 -16.41
N PHE A 584 4.63 8.59 -15.61
CA PHE A 584 4.41 8.05 -14.27
C PHE A 584 4.18 6.53 -14.31
N LEU A 585 3.28 6.04 -15.17
CA LEU A 585 3.04 4.60 -15.32
C LEU A 585 4.27 3.83 -15.80
N ALA A 586 5.03 4.40 -16.75
CA ALA A 586 6.26 3.78 -17.23
C ALA A 586 7.31 3.65 -16.12
N LEU A 587 7.44 4.66 -15.26
CA LEU A 587 8.35 4.66 -14.12
C LEU A 587 7.90 3.67 -13.04
N GLU A 588 6.62 3.65 -12.68
CA GLU A 588 6.04 2.68 -11.72
C GLU A 588 6.31 1.23 -12.15
N ALA A 589 6.09 0.93 -13.44
CA ALA A 589 6.32 -0.40 -13.99
C ALA A 589 7.81 -0.75 -14.11
N THR A 590 8.64 0.18 -14.59
CA THR A 590 10.08 -0.08 -14.85
C THR A 590 10.89 -0.16 -13.56
N LEU A 591 10.54 0.67 -12.58
CA LEU A 591 11.22 0.70 -11.27
C LEU A 591 10.56 -0.23 -10.25
N ILE A 592 9.54 -0.99 -10.67
CA ILE A 592 8.89 -2.05 -9.88
C ILE A 592 8.39 -1.51 -8.53
N ASN A 593 7.56 -0.47 -8.57
CA ASN A 593 6.98 0.06 -7.33
C ASN A 593 5.87 -0.87 -6.81
N GLY A 594 6.17 -1.61 -5.73
CA GLY A 594 5.31 -2.65 -5.14
C GLY A 594 4.16 -2.13 -4.27
N ASP A 595 4.24 -0.89 -3.80
CA ASP A 595 3.20 -0.23 -2.96
C ASP A 595 2.50 0.92 -3.70
N GLY A 596 3.00 1.27 -4.90
CA GLY A 596 2.52 2.36 -5.73
C GLY A 596 1.24 2.09 -6.52
N TYR A 597 0.97 2.98 -7.48
CA TYR A 597 -0.31 3.02 -8.20
C TYR A 597 -0.60 1.71 -8.94
N TRP A 598 0.39 1.17 -9.66
CA TRP A 598 0.20 0.02 -10.52
C TRP A 598 -0.14 -1.27 -9.75
N VAL A 599 0.48 -1.48 -8.58
CA VAL A 599 0.35 -2.73 -7.83
C VAL A 599 -0.78 -2.65 -6.80
N ARG A 600 -0.96 -1.49 -6.16
CA ARG A 600 -1.89 -1.36 -5.02
C ARG A 600 -2.84 -0.19 -5.11
N ALA A 601 -2.82 0.57 -6.20
CA ALA A 601 -3.68 1.74 -6.34
C ALA A 601 -3.52 2.71 -5.16
N SER A 602 -2.28 2.89 -4.69
CA SER A 602 -1.91 3.75 -3.55
C SER A 602 -0.56 4.45 -3.78
N ASP A 603 -0.14 5.26 -2.81
CA ASP A 603 1.16 5.93 -2.73
C ASP A 603 1.57 6.72 -3.96
N TYR A 604 0.63 7.56 -4.39
CA TYR A 604 0.87 8.63 -5.33
C TYR A 604 0.14 9.90 -4.91
N SER A 605 0.46 11.00 -5.58
CA SER A 605 -0.17 12.31 -5.34
C SER A 605 -0.86 12.81 -6.60
N LEU A 606 -1.92 13.59 -6.40
CA LEU A 606 -2.64 14.28 -7.47
C LEU A 606 -2.52 15.78 -7.25
N PHE A 607 -2.31 16.51 -8.34
CA PHE A 607 -2.42 17.97 -8.38
C PHE A 607 -3.39 18.37 -9.49
N LEU A 608 -4.47 19.06 -9.12
CA LEU A 608 -5.33 19.76 -10.07
C LEU A 608 -4.83 21.20 -10.18
N ASP A 609 -4.27 21.57 -11.32
CA ASP A 609 -3.75 22.91 -11.58
C ASP A 609 -4.86 23.95 -11.74
N ALA A 610 -4.47 25.22 -11.88
CA ALA A 610 -5.42 26.32 -12.00
C ALA A 610 -6.12 26.36 -13.36
N GLU A 611 -5.58 25.64 -14.34
CA GLU A 611 -6.10 25.50 -15.70
C GLU A 611 -7.09 24.32 -15.81
N GLY A 612 -7.28 23.54 -14.73
CA GLY A 612 -8.24 22.45 -14.67
C GLY A 612 -7.68 21.09 -15.08
N ARG A 613 -6.35 20.96 -15.19
CA ARG A 613 -5.69 19.69 -15.54
C ARG A 613 -5.11 18.99 -14.31
N PHE A 614 -5.29 17.67 -14.28
CA PHE A 614 -4.68 16.80 -13.29
C PHE A 614 -3.25 16.41 -13.68
N HIS A 615 -2.39 16.33 -12.67
CA HIS A 615 -1.03 15.83 -12.74
C HIS A 615 -0.90 14.68 -11.74
N ILE A 616 -0.41 13.52 -12.19
CA ILE A 616 -0.15 12.35 -11.36
C ILE A 616 1.33 12.33 -11.00
N LEU A 617 1.63 12.28 -9.71
CA LEU A 617 2.98 12.54 -9.18
C LEU A 617 3.42 11.42 -8.23
N PRO A 618 4.69 10.99 -8.29
CA PRO A 618 5.21 9.96 -7.39
C PRO A 618 5.11 10.33 -5.91
N HIS A 619 4.80 9.34 -5.07
CA HIS A 619 4.88 9.40 -3.61
C HIS A 619 5.48 8.09 -3.08
N ASP A 620 5.96 8.12 -1.82
CA ASP A 620 6.44 6.95 -1.06
C ASP A 620 7.16 5.86 -1.87
N MET A 621 8.33 6.22 -2.43
CA MET A 621 9.04 5.42 -3.43
C MET A 621 10.04 4.41 -2.81
N ASN A 622 9.80 3.96 -1.57
CA ASN A 622 10.70 3.05 -0.84
C ASN A 622 10.55 1.59 -1.25
N GLU A 623 9.38 1.14 -1.70
CA GLU A 623 9.14 -0.25 -2.13
C GLU A 623 9.39 -0.46 -3.63
N THR A 624 10.50 0.08 -4.13
CA THR A 624 10.92 -0.01 -5.55
C THR A 624 12.14 -0.93 -5.72
N PHE A 625 12.50 -1.30 -6.95
CA PHE A 625 13.66 -2.16 -7.27
C PHE A 625 13.64 -3.57 -6.65
N GLN A 626 12.50 -3.99 -6.11
CA GLN A 626 12.28 -5.34 -5.61
C GLN A 626 11.13 -5.95 -6.38
N VAL A 627 11.29 -7.21 -6.79
CA VAL A 627 10.19 -7.95 -7.41
C VAL A 627 9.02 -7.96 -6.43
N ALA A 628 7.85 -7.50 -6.85
CA ALA A 628 6.66 -7.48 -6.02
C ALA A 628 6.36 -8.88 -5.48
N MET A 629 6.79 -9.16 -4.24
CA MET A 629 6.51 -10.41 -3.56
C MET A 629 5.09 -10.30 -2.98
N GLY A 630 4.09 -10.56 -3.83
CA GLY A 630 2.74 -10.79 -3.34
C GLY A 630 2.70 -12.03 -2.41
N PRO A 631 1.68 -12.16 -1.55
CA PRO A 631 1.46 -13.39 -0.77
C PRO A 631 1.23 -14.56 -1.73
N GLY A 632 2.30 -15.27 -2.09
CA GLY A 632 2.30 -16.31 -3.14
C GLY A 632 3.64 -16.48 -3.85
N MET A 633 4.52 -15.47 -3.83
CA MET A 633 5.92 -15.65 -4.19
C MET A 633 6.76 -15.63 -2.91
N MET A 634 6.72 -16.69 -2.11
CA MET A 634 7.81 -16.91 -1.17
C MET A 634 9.05 -17.32 -1.96
N GLY A 635 10.07 -16.46 -1.91
CA GLY A 635 11.43 -16.89 -2.13
C GLY A 635 11.72 -18.11 -1.26
N GLY A 636 12.10 -19.21 -1.91
CA GLY A 636 12.80 -20.29 -1.27
C GLY A 636 14.11 -19.76 -0.70
N GLY A 637 14.08 -19.38 0.57
CA GLY A 637 15.24 -18.90 1.31
C GLY A 637 15.76 -19.93 2.29
N ARG A 638 16.47 -20.95 1.79
CA ARG A 638 17.55 -21.67 2.48
C ARG A 638 18.24 -22.55 1.43
N GLY A 639 19.52 -22.43 1.09
CA GLY A 639 20.65 -21.66 1.59
C GLY A 639 21.91 -22.40 1.13
N GLY A 640 22.91 -21.69 0.63
CA GLY A 640 24.29 -22.22 0.54
C GLY A 640 24.91 -22.31 -0.86
N ARG A 641 25.87 -21.40 -1.07
CA ARG A 641 27.15 -21.58 -1.79
C ARG A 641 27.10 -21.88 -3.30
N GLY A 642 27.46 -20.85 -4.08
CA GLY A 642 28.26 -21.02 -5.30
C GLY A 642 27.62 -20.50 -6.60
N GLY A 643 28.36 -19.63 -7.28
CA GLY A 643 28.31 -19.52 -8.75
C GLY A 643 27.36 -18.50 -9.33
N PHE A 644 27.90 -17.34 -9.69
CA PHE A 644 27.39 -16.59 -10.85
C PHE A 644 27.42 -17.49 -12.08
N GLY A 645 26.28 -17.64 -12.76
CA GLY A 645 26.18 -18.42 -14.00
C GLY A 645 24.97 -18.02 -14.84
N GLY A 646 25.23 -17.24 -15.90
CA GLY A 646 24.52 -17.33 -17.18
C GLY A 646 23.18 -16.62 -17.33
N PHE A 647 23.22 -15.39 -17.84
CA PHE A 647 22.15 -14.86 -18.69
C PHE A 647 22.02 -15.74 -19.94
N GLY A 648 20.96 -16.56 -20.00
CA GLY A 648 20.51 -17.23 -21.22
C GLY A 648 19.44 -16.39 -21.89
N GLY A 649 19.79 -15.75 -23.00
CA GLY A 649 18.90 -14.88 -23.78
C GLY A 649 17.71 -15.61 -24.39
N PHE A 650 16.60 -14.87 -24.52
CA PHE A 650 15.49 -15.21 -25.40
C PHE A 650 15.99 -15.26 -26.86
N GLY A 651 16.02 -16.46 -27.44
CA GLY A 651 16.08 -16.66 -28.89
C GLY A 651 14.67 -16.76 -29.48
N PRO A 652 14.42 -16.24 -30.69
CA PRO A 652 13.10 -16.23 -31.34
C PRO A 652 12.72 -17.62 -31.93
N PRO A 653 11.43 -17.86 -32.25
CA PRO A 653 10.96 -19.18 -32.64
C PRO A 653 11.48 -19.62 -34.01
N GLY A 654 11.80 -20.91 -34.13
CA GLY A 654 12.60 -21.48 -35.21
C GLY A 654 11.95 -21.58 -36.59
N GLY A 655 12.82 -21.67 -37.60
CA GLY A 655 12.50 -22.05 -38.97
C GLY A 655 13.76 -22.29 -39.83
N PHE A 656 13.97 -23.56 -40.18
CA PHE A 656 14.78 -24.14 -41.28
C PHE A 656 16.31 -24.37 -41.14
N PRO A 657 16.84 -25.43 -41.79
CA PRO A 657 17.99 -26.20 -41.32
C PRO A 657 19.27 -26.04 -42.18
N GLY A 658 20.42 -26.39 -41.60
CA GLY A 658 21.53 -26.98 -42.36
C GLY A 658 22.93 -26.59 -41.90
N GLY A 659 23.71 -27.60 -41.47
CA GLY A 659 25.14 -27.67 -41.77
C GLY A 659 26.09 -27.68 -40.56
N PRO A 660 27.11 -28.56 -40.52
CA PRO A 660 27.71 -29.01 -39.27
C PRO A 660 29.13 -28.48 -39.00
N GLY A 661 29.49 -28.48 -37.73
CA GLY A 661 30.82 -28.95 -37.32
C GLY A 661 31.82 -27.87 -36.92
N GLY A 662 32.45 -28.09 -35.77
CA GLY A 662 33.66 -27.39 -35.36
C GLY A 662 33.74 -27.21 -33.86
N GLY A 663 34.30 -28.20 -33.16
CA GLY A 663 34.59 -28.15 -31.73
C GLY A 663 35.64 -27.10 -31.34
N PRO A 664 35.84 -26.88 -30.03
CA PRO A 664 36.56 -25.74 -29.49
C PRO A 664 38.06 -26.01 -29.31
N PRO A 665 38.85 -24.95 -29.12
CA PRO A 665 39.72 -24.91 -27.94
C PRO A 665 39.63 -23.53 -27.26
N GLY A 666 39.63 -23.42 -25.94
CA GLY A 666 40.72 -23.87 -25.06
C GLY A 666 41.52 -22.63 -24.68
N GLY A 667 41.23 -22.08 -23.50
CA GLY A 667 41.78 -20.81 -23.03
C GLY A 667 43.23 -20.88 -22.55
N PHE A 668 43.85 -19.71 -22.39
CA PHE A 668 44.90 -19.41 -21.41
C PHE A 668 44.94 -17.88 -21.22
N GLY A 669 45.17 -17.44 -19.98
CA GLY A 669 45.27 -16.03 -19.59
C GLY A 669 46.63 -15.38 -19.87
N PRO A 670 47.11 -14.46 -19.01
CA PRO A 670 47.13 -13.03 -19.30
C PRO A 670 48.54 -12.42 -19.41
N GLY A 671 48.68 -11.26 -20.09
CA GLY A 671 49.88 -10.41 -20.05
C GLY A 671 49.98 -9.42 -21.23
N GLY A 672 50.05 -8.11 -20.95
CA GLY A 672 50.40 -7.06 -21.93
C GLY A 672 51.93 -7.00 -22.21
N PRO A 673 52.53 -5.88 -22.68
CA PRO A 673 52.01 -4.67 -23.37
C PRO A 673 52.77 -4.28 -24.69
N GLY A 674 52.06 -3.67 -25.66
CA GLY A 674 52.58 -2.83 -26.79
C GLY A 674 53.51 -3.48 -27.84
N PRO A 675 53.96 -2.79 -28.92
CA PRO A 675 53.54 -1.51 -29.53
C PRO A 675 53.39 -1.54 -31.09
N GLY A 676 52.82 -0.46 -31.65
CA GLY A 676 53.22 0.09 -32.97
C GLY A 676 52.51 -0.38 -34.24
N GLY A 677 52.24 0.58 -35.15
CA GLY A 677 52.22 0.32 -36.60
C GLY A 677 50.93 0.65 -37.36
N ASP A 678 50.83 1.90 -37.79
CA ASP A 678 50.42 2.35 -39.13
C ASP A 678 48.97 2.27 -39.68
N ARG A 679 48.60 3.43 -40.23
CA ARG A 679 47.40 3.76 -41.04
C ARG A 679 47.53 3.18 -42.46
N PRO A 680 46.43 3.16 -43.25
CA PRO A 680 46.18 4.25 -44.22
C PRO A 680 44.69 4.67 -44.29
N ARG A 681 44.37 5.98 -44.30
CA ARG A 681 44.16 6.90 -45.44
C ARG A 681 42.73 6.81 -46.05
N GLY A 682 42.00 7.94 -45.98
CA GLY A 682 40.61 8.12 -46.45
C GLY A 682 40.46 8.41 -47.95
N PRO A 683 39.26 8.85 -48.39
CA PRO A 683 39.01 10.28 -48.77
C PRO A 683 37.72 10.86 -48.13
N GLU A 684 37.69 12.12 -47.64
CA GLU A 684 37.21 13.37 -48.30
C GLU A 684 35.80 13.25 -48.92
N GLY A 685 34.77 14.10 -48.70
CA GLY A 685 34.44 15.36 -48.00
C GLY A 685 32.88 15.49 -48.02
N ALA A 686 32.13 16.47 -47.51
CA ALA A 686 32.35 17.83 -47.03
C ALA A 686 31.17 18.32 -46.13
N GLU A 687 31.52 19.21 -45.18
CA GLU A 687 30.86 20.40 -44.56
C GLU A 687 29.32 20.56 -44.52
N GLY A 688 28.66 21.13 -43.51
CA GLY A 688 29.01 21.96 -42.33
C GLY A 688 27.73 22.11 -41.44
N ALA A 689 27.61 22.85 -40.33
CA ALA A 689 28.45 23.71 -39.52
C ALA A 689 27.81 23.80 -38.10
N ARG A 690 28.61 23.99 -37.04
CA ARG A 690 28.19 24.38 -35.68
C ARG A 690 29.09 25.53 -35.19
N PRO A 691 28.58 26.53 -34.44
CA PRO A 691 29.42 27.60 -33.89
C PRO A 691 29.98 27.29 -32.47
N PRO A 692 31.03 28.03 -32.01
CA PRO A 692 31.99 27.54 -31.01
C PRO A 692 31.88 28.17 -29.60
N ARG A 693 32.53 27.52 -28.63
CA ARG A 693 32.86 28.04 -27.28
C ARG A 693 34.19 28.81 -27.30
N PRO A 694 34.39 29.87 -26.48
CA PRO A 694 35.68 30.55 -26.38
C PRO A 694 36.62 29.93 -25.34
N ARG A 695 37.92 29.93 -25.67
CA ARG A 695 39.07 29.54 -24.84
C ARG A 695 39.65 30.74 -24.07
N ARG A 696 40.32 30.43 -22.94
CA ARG A 696 41.25 31.30 -22.19
C ARG A 696 42.50 31.67 -23.01
N PRO A 697 43.24 32.74 -22.66
CA PRO A 697 44.63 32.93 -23.05
C PRO A 697 45.63 32.69 -21.89
N ASP A 698 46.78 32.12 -22.24
CA ASP A 698 47.98 31.94 -21.40
C ASP A 698 49.01 33.06 -21.64
N GLY A 699 49.78 33.38 -20.59
CA GLY A 699 51.23 33.65 -20.67
C GLY A 699 51.73 35.10 -20.86
N ASN A 700 52.42 35.66 -19.84
CA ASN A 700 53.90 35.83 -19.83
C ASN A 700 54.39 36.55 -18.54
N ALA A 701 55.55 36.13 -18.03
CA ALA A 701 56.33 36.73 -16.92
C ALA A 701 57.49 37.61 -17.49
N PRO A 702 58.48 38.05 -16.68
CA PRO A 702 58.52 39.14 -15.68
C PRO A 702 59.53 40.25 -16.08
N PRO A 703 59.93 41.16 -15.16
CA PRO A 703 61.37 41.45 -15.05
C PRO A 703 61.95 41.60 -13.63
N GLU A 704 63.28 41.53 -13.63
CA GLU A 704 64.35 41.85 -12.65
C GLU A 704 64.16 43.19 -11.90
N GLY A 705 64.76 43.56 -10.77
CA GLY A 705 65.87 43.06 -9.93
C GLY A 705 66.24 44.12 -8.86
N GLU A 706 67.18 43.75 -7.97
CA GLU A 706 68.03 44.56 -7.04
C GLU A 706 67.47 45.07 -5.68
N ARG A 707 68.01 44.54 -4.55
CA ARG A 707 69.02 45.10 -3.58
C ARG A 707 68.49 46.30 -2.76
N GLY A 708 68.67 46.49 -1.45
CA GLY A 708 69.51 45.94 -0.37
C GLY A 708 69.51 46.97 0.81
N ASP A 709 70.11 46.62 1.96
CA ASP A 709 70.36 47.41 3.21
C ASP A 709 69.18 47.53 4.23
N ARG A 710 69.32 47.41 5.57
CA ARG A 710 70.46 47.32 6.53
C ARG A 710 69.96 46.89 7.95
N ALA A 711 70.79 46.08 8.62
CA ALA A 711 71.22 46.04 10.04
C ALA A 711 70.35 46.47 11.26
N GLY A 712 70.43 45.66 12.34
CA GLY A 712 70.27 46.07 13.76
C GLY A 712 69.76 44.94 14.67
N ARG A 713 70.60 43.99 15.13
CA ARG A 713 71.32 43.90 16.44
C ARG A 713 70.46 43.60 17.69
N ASP A 714 70.89 42.54 18.37
CA ASP A 714 70.86 42.21 19.81
C ASP A 714 69.57 41.63 20.47
N GLY A 715 69.74 40.42 21.04
CA GLY A 715 68.81 39.72 21.94
C GLY A 715 68.87 40.23 23.41
N PRO A 716 68.61 39.42 24.48
CA PRO A 716 68.47 37.96 24.50
C PRO A 716 67.33 37.37 25.41
N ARG A 717 67.12 36.04 25.24
CA ARG A 717 66.90 34.95 26.22
C ARG A 717 65.86 35.16 27.34
N GLY A 718 64.83 34.29 27.41
CA GLY A 718 64.86 33.03 28.19
C GLY A 718 64.00 33.24 29.45
N GLU A 719 63.27 32.30 30.04
CA GLU A 719 63.15 30.86 29.98
C GLU A 719 61.68 30.53 30.34
N GLY A 720 61.21 29.32 29.98
CA GLY A 720 60.00 28.73 30.58
C GLY A 720 60.20 28.43 32.08
N PRO A 721 59.28 27.70 32.74
CA PRO A 721 58.46 26.60 32.21
C PRO A 721 57.00 26.94 31.94
#